data_AF-A0A1Q8AVG1-F1
#
_entry.id   AF-A0A1Q8AVG1-F1
#
_cell.length_a   1.000
_cell.length_b   1.000
_cell.length_c   1.000
_cell.angle_alpha   90.00
_cell.angle_beta   90.00
_cell.angle_gamma   90.00
#
_symmetry.space_group_name_H-M   'P 1'
#
loop_
_entity.id
_entity.type
_entity.pdbx_description
1 polymer ?
#
loop_
_entity_poly.entity_id
_entity_poly.type
_entity_poly.pdbx_seq_one_letter_code
_entity_poly.pdbx_strand_id
1 'polypeptide(L)'
;MISAGEKAVASILLPVHKPLILLSLPRTMPHVSNGGSVSAFKLLLILVVTFSLASLSGPLAALVQLPSLANISVVRATSETGVGSWYPAGAQEQTLSISQGDGISGTQVNWVLTNQVDSEDWPLTATQMPDHGYFEIEFNLANVLWDIPMQYGNGAAGLELRQGIAHLFNKQSFTANNAACLNIACVPNDQAMPVCTTSAGCTNGGLPAANPCGWDTKYAQTSTSNCIVGAPGGTSYNCSLSTACPSGTLTGSNTFPWQAGIGSPDFCAAAQHFIQAFSDAGISGVTTNVNCELIAPSGGWPSAVLGINSIECGGLAPVATANTCMFVSTTEPRKSLGEGIAQDICAIFSPAWGAWTTLAGQQFSCDNSNTGSGNAACGGGSCPFLQKVEGPIGRFCGYITSTNGIPINCWGLGTFGFGQVFPFDSTTYFEYNSLFATQTTVTCTSADCSAHVAGSPCASVTLSTSASDYQYICSSTYDGLSSAMEFSACLGSPGPSTDPSFSQASPTFANCSGFPVLGGAGATTCIGASPVCSAISAGYQAEDYYGSHVFTIPVSSGNDVQARINNWPLGSSTTPGWITAFGGGFSPSANFFEWLNAYSATPAISGTFRQSFLTTVDSLSPFESRTLWDAYVLSNIYDSLFVQNPQCTNSATLAATAGVPQCSSILQNIDWMTTSHSFLCYSGGPSCNAANLGYGNSTYFANTTADLRLSLNRANHWQDAGPVTAWDVKYSFMNLNATGAFQATSLANVAHINVLDEFTVDLNLKAKGPFTELFLGGVTIIPGHIWSACGANTWNNEVTGKNIAGTSIVNAAEDTCVGTFGSPSIISVGGTRADNPTFDPVTNNFLIGSGSYTCQSIGGAGHPAVGTLGGGCSVDNTDAPGFGLGDFTLTRTGCTLTSAGTACGAAGSSSDYFRSSGALSKYIWSGVIGSGSADFSKVLTVNSCHSSSPSAACPHWAQGIGNAGGTGTNAVGLSQRLAVNSLKGISWIGFSTEKTTGTSLILACKAGYTLPGTTITPCTSTNAGWTGTVLPGIGGYATTLYEVGSTVLSASTSTLAPASTVGCAAPVGTGTAYPNGGYDC
;
A
#
# COMPACT_ATOMS: atom_id res chain seq x y z
N MET A 1 -17.16 0.09 57.11
CA MET A 1 -17.84 0.14 58.42
C MET A 1 -18.32 1.57 58.65
N ILE A 2 -19.66 1.72 58.81
CA ILE A 2 -20.40 2.76 59.56
C ILE A 2 -20.22 4.20 59.04
N SER A 3 -21.21 4.98 58.60
CA SER A 3 -22.69 4.97 58.73
C SER A 3 -23.21 6.04 57.72
N ALA A 4 -24.13 5.77 56.80
CA ALA A 4 -25.57 5.49 56.94
C ALA A 4 -26.44 6.71 57.29
N GLY A 5 -27.52 6.90 56.51
CA GLY A 5 -28.59 7.87 56.71
C GLY A 5 -29.61 7.81 55.58
N GLU A 6 -30.58 6.92 55.74
CA GLU A 6 -31.46 6.33 54.74
C GLU A 6 -32.91 6.83 54.89
N LYS A 7 -33.72 6.58 53.83
CA LYS A 7 -35.20 6.51 53.72
C LYS A 7 -35.94 7.75 53.23
N ALA A 8 -36.98 7.70 52.40
CA ALA A 8 -37.53 6.82 51.36
C ALA A 8 -39.02 7.22 51.17
N VAL A 9 -39.56 6.93 49.97
CA VAL A 9 -40.97 6.60 49.63
C VAL A 9 -41.74 7.63 48.75
N ALA A 10 -41.74 7.29 47.45
CA ALA A 10 -42.86 7.06 46.52
C ALA A 10 -43.81 8.17 45.98
N SER A 11 -43.85 8.19 44.63
CA SER A 11 -45.03 8.15 43.74
C SER A 11 -45.64 9.43 43.14
N ILE A 12 -45.52 9.50 41.80
CA ILE A 12 -46.54 9.78 40.76
C ILE A 12 -46.92 11.25 40.41
N LEU A 13 -47.03 11.48 39.09
CA LEU A 13 -47.69 12.56 38.29
C LEU A 13 -46.83 13.74 37.75
N LEU A 14 -46.67 13.75 36.42
CA LEU A 14 -46.52 14.92 35.51
C LEU A 14 -47.61 15.99 35.79
N PRO A 15 -47.45 17.32 35.50
CA PRO A 15 -47.14 17.82 34.13
C PRO A 15 -46.41 19.20 33.96
N VAL A 16 -45.84 19.39 32.75
CA VAL A 16 -45.89 20.57 31.84
C VAL A 16 -45.74 22.02 32.40
N HIS A 17 -44.68 22.76 32.03
CA HIS A 17 -44.68 23.99 31.18
C HIS A 17 -43.34 24.78 31.17
N LYS A 18 -43.12 25.52 30.05
CA LYS A 18 -42.01 26.46 29.72
C LYS A 18 -41.92 27.69 30.68
N PRO A 19 -40.82 28.47 30.66
CA PRO A 19 -40.75 29.71 29.84
C PRO A 19 -39.36 29.93 29.16
N LEU A 20 -39.26 30.45 27.92
CA LEU A 20 -39.38 31.85 27.45
C LEU A 20 -38.18 32.75 27.84
N ILE A 21 -37.32 33.11 26.87
CA ILE A 21 -36.35 34.22 26.96
C ILE A 21 -36.66 35.21 25.84
N LEU A 22 -36.95 36.46 26.23
CA LEU A 22 -37.18 37.63 25.37
C LEU A 22 -35.84 38.20 24.86
N LEU A 23 -35.82 38.56 23.57
CA LEU A 23 -34.83 39.45 22.95
C LEU A 23 -35.41 40.87 22.86
N SER A 24 -34.66 41.86 23.33
CA SER A 24 -34.97 43.28 23.21
C SER A 24 -34.32 43.90 21.95
N LEU A 25 -35.12 44.63 21.18
CA LEU A 25 -34.73 45.46 20.04
C LEU A 25 -34.50 46.91 20.47
N PRO A 26 -33.65 47.69 19.78
CA PRO A 26 -33.82 49.14 19.71
C PRO A 26 -34.40 49.57 18.35
N ARG A 27 -35.34 50.53 18.43
CA ARG A 27 -35.96 51.27 17.32
C ARG A 27 -34.98 52.32 16.76
N THR A 28 -34.96 52.46 15.44
CA THR A 28 -35.20 53.74 14.72
C THR A 28 -35.47 53.47 13.24
N MET A 29 -36.48 54.15 12.69
CA MET A 29 -36.90 54.20 11.28
C MET A 29 -36.51 55.59 10.71
N PRO A 30 -36.36 55.81 9.38
CA PRO A 30 -37.55 55.92 8.53
C PRO A 30 -37.46 55.42 7.07
N HIS A 31 -38.62 55.01 6.56
CA HIS A 31 -39.16 55.05 5.17
C HIS A 31 -38.24 54.82 3.95
N VAL A 32 -38.44 53.69 3.24
CA VAL A 32 -38.70 53.60 1.78
C VAL A 32 -39.60 52.38 1.49
N SER A 33 -40.49 52.52 0.51
CA SER A 33 -41.63 51.70 0.12
C SER A 33 -41.34 50.47 -0.76
N ASN A 34 -42.24 49.48 -0.63
CA ASN A 34 -42.74 48.51 -1.64
C ASN A 34 -41.83 47.39 -2.19
N GLY A 35 -42.31 46.15 -2.01
CA GLY A 35 -42.15 45.06 -2.98
C GLY A 35 -41.58 43.75 -2.45
N GLY A 36 -42.46 42.77 -2.15
CA GLY A 36 -42.10 41.34 -2.20
C GLY A 36 -41.62 40.70 -0.88
N SER A 37 -42.53 40.32 0.02
CA SER A 37 -42.16 39.45 1.16
C SER A 37 -43.22 38.40 1.50
N VAL A 38 -43.85 37.81 0.48
CA VAL A 38 -44.70 36.61 0.64
C VAL A 38 -43.94 35.32 0.28
N SER A 39 -42.81 35.43 -0.45
CA SER A 39 -42.01 34.29 -0.90
C SER A 39 -41.10 33.73 0.20
N ALA A 40 -40.37 34.59 0.94
CA ALA A 40 -39.43 34.15 1.96
C ALA A 40 -40.12 33.44 3.15
N PHE A 41 -41.29 33.93 3.59
CA PHE A 41 -42.03 33.29 4.67
C PHE A 41 -42.62 31.93 4.25
N LYS A 42 -43.10 31.80 3.01
CA LYS A 42 -43.54 30.50 2.47
C LYS A 42 -42.37 29.52 2.31
N LEU A 43 -41.22 29.99 1.85
CA LEU A 43 -40.02 29.17 1.72
C LEU A 43 -39.53 28.68 3.09
N LEU A 44 -39.52 29.56 4.11
CA LEU A 44 -39.14 29.22 5.47
C LEU A 44 -40.15 28.24 6.11
N LEU A 45 -41.45 28.43 5.87
CA LEU A 45 -42.48 27.53 6.38
C LEU A 45 -42.40 26.15 5.72
N ILE A 46 -42.14 26.09 4.40
CA ILE A 46 -41.89 24.83 3.69
C ILE A 46 -40.62 24.19 4.23
N LEU A 47 -39.53 24.93 4.41
CA LEU A 47 -38.27 24.39 4.92
C LEU A 47 -38.44 23.79 6.33
N VAL A 48 -39.13 24.50 7.24
CA VAL A 48 -39.38 24.04 8.61
C VAL A 48 -40.33 22.84 8.64
N VAL A 49 -41.40 22.83 7.83
CA VAL A 49 -42.34 21.71 7.77
C VAL A 49 -41.67 20.47 7.14
N THR A 50 -40.86 20.65 6.10
CA THR A 50 -40.18 19.54 5.39
C THR A 50 -39.09 18.92 6.27
N PHE A 51 -38.27 19.72 6.97
CA PHE A 51 -37.26 19.20 7.89
C PHE A 51 -37.86 18.58 9.16
N SER A 52 -38.99 19.09 9.65
CA SER A 52 -39.67 18.51 10.83
C SER A 52 -40.36 17.18 10.52
N LEU A 53 -40.74 16.94 9.25
CA LEU A 53 -41.33 15.68 8.80
C LEU A 53 -40.28 14.62 8.43
N ALA A 54 -39.08 15.04 7.97
CA ALA A 54 -37.96 14.15 7.68
C ALA A 54 -37.31 13.53 8.93
N SER A 55 -37.53 14.09 10.12
CA SER A 55 -36.99 13.59 11.40
C SER A 55 -37.88 12.58 12.13
N LEU A 56 -39.02 12.17 11.57
CA LEU A 56 -39.91 11.19 12.19
C LEU A 56 -39.52 9.76 11.76
N SER A 57 -38.94 8.98 12.67
CA SER A 57 -38.73 7.54 12.48
C SER A 57 -40.02 6.76 12.77
N GLY A 58 -40.39 5.83 11.87
CA GLY A 58 -41.50 4.90 12.07
C GLY A 58 -42.51 4.80 10.91
N PRO A 59 -43.53 3.94 11.04
CA PRO A 59 -44.43 3.54 9.95
C PRO A 59 -45.32 4.66 9.38
N LEU A 60 -45.36 5.84 9.99
CA LEU A 60 -46.06 7.02 9.46
C LEU A 60 -45.37 7.65 8.23
N ALA A 61 -44.07 7.41 8.04
CA ALA A 61 -43.33 7.86 6.84
C ALA A 61 -43.79 7.16 5.55
N ALA A 62 -44.43 5.99 5.65
CA ALA A 62 -44.91 5.23 4.49
C ALA A 62 -46.18 5.81 3.83
N LEU A 63 -46.89 6.73 4.51
CA LEU A 63 -48.18 7.27 4.05
C LEU A 63 -48.07 8.61 3.30
N VAL A 64 -46.89 9.24 3.28
CA VAL A 64 -46.64 10.47 2.53
C VAL A 64 -45.69 10.15 1.38
N GLN A 65 -46.25 9.81 0.21
CA GLN A 65 -45.50 9.75 -1.05
C GLN A 65 -45.13 11.18 -1.48
N LEU A 66 -44.08 11.74 -0.88
CA LEU A 66 -43.28 12.75 -1.56
C LEU A 66 -42.67 12.09 -2.81
N PRO A 67 -42.51 12.80 -3.94
CA PRO A 67 -41.68 12.32 -5.04
C PRO A 67 -40.37 11.86 -4.42
N SER A 68 -40.04 10.60 -4.59
CA SER A 68 -38.98 9.95 -3.86
C SER A 68 -37.69 10.77 -3.95
N LEU A 69 -37.30 11.39 -2.83
CA LEU A 69 -35.92 11.83 -2.59
C LEU A 69 -34.95 10.63 -2.53
N ALA A 70 -35.43 9.41 -2.82
CA ALA A 70 -34.68 8.16 -2.90
C ALA A 70 -33.58 8.15 -4.00
N ASN A 71 -33.52 9.17 -4.86
CA ASN A 71 -32.46 9.33 -5.86
C ASN A 71 -31.43 10.41 -5.53
N ILE A 72 -31.44 10.98 -4.31
CA ILE A 72 -30.25 11.69 -3.84
C ILE A 72 -29.26 10.62 -3.39
N SER A 73 -28.23 10.39 -4.21
CA SER A 73 -27.08 9.57 -3.86
C SER A 73 -26.49 10.11 -2.56
N VAL A 74 -26.72 9.42 -1.45
CA VAL A 74 -26.06 9.77 -0.20
C VAL A 74 -24.67 9.17 -0.28
N VAL A 75 -23.67 10.03 -0.44
CA VAL A 75 -22.27 9.63 -0.33
C VAL A 75 -21.93 9.48 1.14
N ARG A 76 -21.30 8.37 1.51
CA ARG A 76 -20.75 8.17 2.85
C ARG A 76 -19.27 8.52 2.83
N ALA A 77 -18.88 9.46 3.70
CA ALA A 77 -17.50 9.65 4.11
C ALA A 77 -17.19 8.63 5.22
N THR A 78 -16.02 8.00 5.15
CA THR A 78 -15.64 6.77 5.86
C THR A 78 -15.47 6.87 7.38
N SER A 79 -16.23 7.66 8.14
CA SER A 79 -16.17 7.61 9.63
C SER A 79 -16.70 6.31 10.26
N GLU A 80 -16.88 5.24 9.48
CA GLU A 80 -17.30 3.93 9.95
C GLU A 80 -16.06 3.22 10.51
N THR A 81 -15.76 3.44 11.79
CA THR A 81 -14.64 2.80 12.51
C THR A 81 -14.82 1.28 12.64
N GLY A 82 -15.91 0.69 12.13
CA GLY A 82 -16.13 -0.74 12.17
C GLY A 82 -15.41 -1.42 11.01
N VAL A 83 -14.56 -2.39 11.31
CA VAL A 83 -14.20 -3.42 10.31
C VAL A 83 -15.44 -4.24 10.02
N GLY A 84 -15.85 -4.26 8.75
CA GLY A 84 -16.73 -5.33 8.30
C GLY A 84 -16.06 -6.67 8.50
N SER A 85 -16.84 -7.71 8.82
CA SER A 85 -16.32 -9.07 8.81
C SER A 85 -15.85 -9.41 7.39
N TRP A 86 -14.62 -9.87 7.27
CA TRP A 86 -14.06 -10.30 5.99
C TRP A 86 -14.19 -11.81 5.80
N TYR A 87 -14.42 -12.20 4.56
CA TYR A 87 -14.35 -13.59 4.12
C TYR A 87 -13.37 -13.70 2.95
N PRO A 88 -12.54 -14.76 2.89
CA PRO A 88 -11.71 -15.09 1.72
C PRO A 88 -12.57 -15.66 0.58
N ALA A 89 -13.52 -14.85 0.09
CA ALA A 89 -14.37 -15.16 -1.04
C ALA A 89 -13.92 -14.36 -2.28
N GLY A 90 -14.20 -14.87 -3.47
CA GLY A 90 -13.92 -14.19 -4.74
C GLY A 90 -14.89 -13.05 -5.01
N ALA A 91 -14.62 -12.27 -6.07
CA ALA A 91 -15.49 -11.18 -6.52
C ALA A 91 -17.00 -11.56 -6.59
N GLN A 92 -17.85 -10.74 -5.96
CA GLN A 92 -19.30 -11.00 -5.93
C GLN A 92 -20.04 -10.48 -7.17
N GLU A 93 -19.53 -9.40 -7.77
CA GLU A 93 -20.07 -8.77 -8.98
C GLU A 93 -19.53 -9.43 -10.26
N GLN A 94 -20.22 -9.22 -11.39
CA GLN A 94 -19.84 -9.82 -12.68
C GLN A 94 -18.74 -9.04 -13.39
N THR A 95 -18.71 -7.72 -13.21
CA THR A 95 -17.71 -6.84 -13.82
C THR A 95 -17.20 -5.80 -12.82
N LEU A 96 -15.92 -5.48 -12.95
CA LEU A 96 -15.28 -4.33 -12.33
C LEU A 96 -14.99 -3.32 -13.43
N SER A 97 -15.57 -2.12 -13.31
CA SER A 97 -15.29 -1.00 -14.21
C SER A 97 -14.38 -0.01 -13.50
N ILE A 98 -13.26 0.34 -14.13
CA ILE A 98 -12.28 1.29 -13.59
C ILE A 98 -12.30 2.53 -14.48
N SER A 99 -12.50 3.69 -13.89
CA SER A 99 -12.50 5.00 -14.57
C SER A 99 -11.32 5.82 -14.09
N GLN A 100 -10.46 6.30 -14.99
CA GLN A 100 -9.24 7.00 -14.61
C GLN A 100 -9.42 8.51 -14.67
N GLY A 101 -8.94 9.18 -13.64
CA GLY A 101 -9.02 10.62 -13.47
C GLY A 101 -7.92 11.40 -14.18
N ASP A 102 -8.02 12.72 -14.06
CA ASP A 102 -7.08 13.72 -14.59
C ASP A 102 -6.01 14.16 -13.59
N GLY A 103 -5.90 13.46 -12.46
CA GLY A 103 -5.05 13.83 -11.33
C GLY A 103 -5.67 14.87 -10.41
N ILE A 104 -6.96 15.19 -10.55
CA ILE A 104 -7.68 16.18 -9.73
C ILE A 104 -8.75 15.47 -8.89
N SER A 105 -8.57 15.48 -7.56
CA SER A 105 -9.50 14.84 -6.62
C SER A 105 -10.94 15.34 -6.79
N GLY A 106 -11.14 16.64 -7.01
CA GLY A 106 -12.48 17.22 -7.22
C GLY A 106 -13.27 16.61 -8.40
N THR A 107 -12.57 16.10 -9.43
CA THR A 107 -13.20 15.40 -10.56
C THR A 107 -13.81 14.07 -10.09
N GLN A 108 -13.06 13.28 -9.32
CA GLN A 108 -13.52 11.99 -8.80
C GLN A 108 -14.65 12.13 -7.79
N VAL A 109 -14.52 13.10 -6.87
CA VAL A 109 -15.57 13.41 -5.90
C VAL A 109 -16.88 13.72 -6.62
N ASN A 110 -16.82 14.48 -7.72
CA ASN A 110 -17.99 14.76 -8.54
C ASN A 110 -18.57 13.51 -9.20
N TRP A 111 -17.74 12.56 -9.65
CA TRP A 111 -18.22 11.29 -10.19
C TRP A 111 -18.98 10.46 -9.15
N VAL A 112 -18.50 10.41 -7.91
CA VAL A 112 -19.21 9.72 -6.82
C VAL A 112 -20.51 10.45 -6.46
N LEU A 113 -20.47 11.78 -6.32
CA LEU A 113 -21.65 12.61 -6.00
C LEU A 113 -22.75 12.52 -7.08
N THR A 114 -22.37 12.31 -8.33
CA THR A 114 -23.27 12.16 -9.47
C THR A 114 -23.61 10.70 -9.81
N ASN A 115 -23.17 9.74 -8.98
CA ASN A 115 -23.39 8.30 -9.17
C ASN A 115 -22.85 7.77 -10.51
N GLN A 116 -21.78 8.37 -11.04
CA GLN A 116 -21.06 7.87 -12.20
C GLN A 116 -20.14 6.72 -11.83
N VAL A 117 -19.57 6.76 -10.61
CA VAL A 117 -18.82 5.67 -9.98
C VAL A 117 -19.40 5.34 -8.60
N ASP A 118 -19.07 4.16 -8.10
CA ASP A 118 -19.53 3.65 -6.80
C ASP A 118 -18.58 4.04 -5.66
N SER A 119 -17.30 4.16 -5.97
CA SER A 119 -16.22 4.53 -5.04
C SER A 119 -15.11 5.27 -5.77
N GLU A 120 -14.28 5.94 -4.98
CA GLU A 120 -13.02 6.52 -5.40
C GLU A 120 -11.86 5.86 -4.66
N ASP A 121 -10.65 6.04 -5.17
CA ASP A 121 -9.38 5.50 -4.67
C ASP A 121 -8.53 6.57 -3.97
N TRP A 122 -9.04 7.80 -3.94
CA TRP A 122 -8.35 8.98 -3.43
C TRP A 122 -9.28 9.77 -2.50
N PRO A 123 -8.76 10.56 -1.55
CA PRO A 123 -9.60 11.07 -0.46
C PRO A 123 -10.54 12.25 -0.82
N LEU A 124 -11.73 12.24 -0.21
CA LEU A 124 -12.84 13.20 -0.29
C LEU A 124 -12.56 14.62 0.25
N THR A 125 -11.55 14.78 1.11
CA THR A 125 -11.38 15.88 2.08
C THR A 125 -12.42 15.91 3.24
N ALA A 126 -11.90 16.06 4.46
CA ALA A 126 -12.49 16.69 5.66
C ALA A 126 -13.57 16.04 6.50
N THR A 127 -13.60 14.73 6.66
CA THR A 127 -13.86 14.15 8.00
C THR A 127 -13.63 12.64 8.02
N GLN A 128 -12.52 12.25 8.69
CA GLN A 128 -12.24 10.95 9.35
C GLN A 128 -12.02 9.68 8.52
N MET A 129 -10.74 9.25 8.43
CA MET A 129 -10.15 7.88 8.49
C MET A 129 -8.63 7.95 8.19
N PRO A 130 -7.78 6.99 8.61
CA PRO A 130 -6.33 6.97 8.35
C PRO A 130 -5.96 6.37 6.98
N ASP A 131 -4.98 6.93 6.26
CA ASP A 131 -4.13 6.17 5.31
C ASP A 131 -2.71 6.14 5.87
N HIS A 132 -1.98 5.06 5.61
CA HIS A 132 -0.59 4.89 6.02
C HIS A 132 0.37 5.42 4.95
N GLY A 133 0.32 6.72 4.67
CA GLY A 133 1.22 7.39 3.71
C GLY A 133 1.91 8.62 4.29
N TYR A 134 2.88 9.17 3.56
CA TYR A 134 3.54 10.43 3.90
C TYR A 134 3.90 11.22 2.64
N PHE A 135 4.01 12.54 2.81
CA PHE A 135 4.41 13.49 1.78
C PHE A 135 5.76 14.10 2.13
N GLU A 136 6.54 14.40 1.10
CA GLU A 136 7.90 14.87 1.26
C GLU A 136 8.37 15.74 0.09
N ILE A 137 9.56 16.30 0.25
CA ILE A 137 10.34 16.92 -0.81
C ILE A 137 11.49 15.99 -1.13
N GLU A 138 11.58 15.55 -2.38
CA GLU A 138 12.63 14.65 -2.85
C GLU A 138 13.64 15.37 -3.73
N PHE A 139 14.82 14.78 -3.84
CA PHE A 139 15.94 15.30 -4.61
C PHE A 139 16.46 14.22 -5.56
N ASN A 140 16.85 14.61 -6.77
CA ASN A 140 17.68 13.77 -7.61
C ASN A 140 19.12 13.87 -7.11
N LEU A 141 19.56 12.88 -6.34
CA LEU A 141 20.86 12.89 -5.69
C LEU A 141 22.03 12.54 -6.62
N ALA A 142 21.75 12.05 -7.83
CA ALA A 142 22.76 11.93 -8.88
C ALA A 142 23.06 13.28 -9.57
N ASN A 143 22.25 14.31 -9.32
CA ASN A 143 22.30 15.58 -10.02
C ASN A 143 23.31 16.58 -9.40
N VAL A 144 23.61 17.65 -10.15
CA VAL A 144 24.35 18.83 -9.73
C VAL A 144 23.40 20.02 -9.75
N LEU A 145 23.08 20.57 -8.58
CA LEU A 145 22.12 21.67 -8.44
C LEU A 145 22.89 22.97 -8.19
N TRP A 146 22.79 23.95 -9.09
CA TRP A 146 23.50 25.23 -8.97
C TRP A 146 25.02 25.06 -8.81
N ASP A 147 25.61 24.14 -9.58
CA ASP A 147 27.03 23.74 -9.51
C ASP A 147 27.42 23.05 -8.18
N ILE A 148 26.45 22.73 -7.32
CA ILE A 148 26.65 21.97 -6.09
C ILE A 148 26.39 20.49 -6.40
N PRO A 149 27.41 19.62 -6.38
CA PRO A 149 27.21 18.20 -6.67
C PRO A 149 26.55 17.51 -5.47
N MET A 150 25.43 16.81 -5.71
CA MET A 150 24.74 16.06 -4.65
C MET A 150 25.51 14.78 -4.26
N GLN A 151 26.33 14.24 -5.17
CA GLN A 151 27.17 13.04 -4.99
C GLN A 151 26.43 11.86 -4.37
N TYR A 152 25.24 11.57 -4.91
CA TYR A 152 24.37 10.47 -4.46
C TYR A 152 23.99 10.59 -2.97
N GLY A 153 23.90 11.82 -2.48
CA GLY A 153 23.56 12.17 -1.10
C GLY A 153 24.77 12.35 -0.17
N ASN A 154 25.97 11.92 -0.59
CA ASN A 154 27.17 11.89 0.27
C ASN A 154 27.99 13.19 0.25
N GLY A 155 27.68 14.13 -0.65
CA GLY A 155 28.43 15.38 -0.77
C GLY A 155 28.12 16.33 0.39
N ALA A 156 29.14 16.82 1.10
CA ALA A 156 28.97 17.80 2.17
C ALA A 156 28.25 19.08 1.69
N ALA A 157 28.63 19.57 0.51
CA ALA A 157 27.98 20.72 -0.13
C ALA A 157 26.49 20.45 -0.42
N GLY A 158 26.17 19.24 -0.92
CA GLY A 158 24.79 18.85 -1.17
C GLY A 158 23.95 18.69 0.10
N LEU A 159 24.56 18.16 1.17
CA LEU A 159 23.92 18.07 2.49
C LEU A 159 23.52 19.46 3.00
N GLU A 160 24.46 20.41 2.98
CA GLU A 160 24.22 21.79 3.38
C GLU A 160 23.09 22.42 2.55
N LEU A 161 23.07 22.20 1.23
CA LEU A 161 22.00 22.71 0.38
C LEU A 161 20.61 22.19 0.81
N ARG A 162 20.49 20.87 1.06
CA ARG A 162 19.23 20.23 1.43
C ARG A 162 18.77 20.63 2.84
N GLN A 163 19.69 20.75 3.79
CA GLN A 163 19.40 21.32 5.11
C GLN A 163 18.90 22.78 5.00
N GLY A 164 19.50 23.57 4.11
CA GLY A 164 19.02 24.91 3.82
C GLY A 164 17.59 24.94 3.30
N ILE A 165 17.24 24.03 2.38
CA ILE A 165 15.85 23.90 1.86
C ILE A 165 14.89 23.44 2.96
N ALA A 166 15.32 22.57 3.87
CA ALA A 166 14.50 22.11 5.00
C ALA A 166 14.09 23.25 5.95
N HIS A 167 14.90 24.32 6.05
CA HIS A 167 14.55 25.53 6.81
C HIS A 167 13.59 26.46 6.08
N LEU A 168 13.32 26.32 4.78
CA LEU A 168 12.48 27.29 4.06
C LEU A 168 10.99 27.22 4.41
N PHE A 169 10.55 26.22 5.18
CA PHE A 169 9.16 26.12 5.60
C PHE A 169 9.04 25.49 6.98
N ASN A 170 7.99 25.86 7.71
CA ASN A 170 7.70 25.27 9.01
C ASN A 170 6.63 24.17 8.88
N LYS A 171 7.03 22.91 9.05
CA LYS A 171 6.15 21.72 8.92
C LYS A 171 4.93 21.77 9.85
N GLN A 172 5.09 22.22 11.09
CA GLN A 172 3.97 22.34 12.05
C GLN A 172 2.99 23.45 11.62
N SER A 173 3.52 24.58 11.16
CA SER A 173 2.70 25.66 10.61
C SER A 173 2.00 25.23 9.32
N PHE A 174 2.66 24.44 8.48
CA PHE A 174 2.09 23.90 7.25
C PHE A 174 0.87 23.03 7.54
N THR A 175 1.02 22.02 8.40
CA THR A 175 -0.09 21.13 8.75
C THR A 175 -1.21 21.85 9.51
N ALA A 176 -0.88 22.88 10.29
CA ALA A 176 -1.87 23.66 11.03
C ALA A 176 -2.60 24.72 10.19
N ASN A 177 -1.96 25.31 9.17
CA ASN A 177 -2.46 26.52 8.50
C ASN A 177 -2.70 26.36 7.00
N ASN A 178 -2.26 25.26 6.37
CA ASN A 178 -2.59 24.99 4.98
C ASN A 178 -4.10 24.68 4.87
N ALA A 179 -4.81 25.37 3.98
CA ALA A 179 -6.25 25.20 3.80
C ALA A 179 -6.63 23.76 3.43
N ALA A 180 -5.78 23.04 2.69
CA ALA A 180 -5.97 21.63 2.40
C ALA A 180 -5.75 20.76 3.64
N CYS A 181 -4.81 21.11 4.53
CA CYS A 181 -4.56 20.34 5.76
C CYS A 181 -5.57 20.56 6.89
N LEU A 182 -6.16 21.76 7.00
CA LEU A 182 -7.25 22.06 7.96
C LEU A 182 -8.41 21.07 7.89
N ASN A 183 -8.51 20.42 6.73
CA ASN A 183 -9.56 19.54 6.31
C ASN A 183 -9.04 18.11 6.02
N ILE A 184 -7.78 17.73 6.28
CA ILE A 184 -7.28 16.37 5.95
C ILE A 184 -6.60 15.71 7.17
N ALA A 185 -6.63 16.35 8.35
CA ALA A 185 -5.93 15.88 9.54
C ALA A 185 -4.45 15.52 9.25
N CYS A 186 -3.78 16.37 8.46
CA CYS A 186 -2.33 16.28 8.23
C CYS A 186 -1.61 16.25 9.58
N VAL A 187 -0.72 15.28 9.76
CA VAL A 187 0.15 15.19 10.94
C VAL A 187 1.56 15.60 10.50
N PRO A 188 2.22 16.56 11.17
CA PRO A 188 3.58 16.93 10.80
C PRO A 188 4.49 15.71 10.94
N ASN A 189 5.39 15.50 9.98
CA ASN A 189 6.28 14.34 9.96
C ASN A 189 7.74 14.76 9.73
N ASP A 190 8.67 14.10 10.41
CA ASP A 190 10.12 14.29 10.23
C ASP A 190 10.82 13.07 9.63
N GLN A 191 10.14 11.94 9.53
CA GLN A 191 10.69 10.65 9.14
C GLN A 191 10.18 10.22 7.76
N ALA A 192 10.96 9.44 7.01
CA ALA A 192 10.64 9.02 5.65
C ALA A 192 9.71 7.79 5.62
N MET A 193 8.73 7.81 6.53
CA MET A 193 7.64 6.87 6.69
C MET A 193 6.70 7.35 7.81
N PRO A 194 5.48 6.80 7.91
CA PRO A 194 4.68 6.89 9.14
C PRO A 194 5.37 6.09 10.26
N VAL A 195 5.88 6.76 11.29
CA VAL A 195 6.54 6.14 12.46
C VAL A 195 5.67 6.22 13.70
N CYS A 196 6.03 5.45 14.73
CA CYS A 196 5.44 5.59 16.05
C CYS A 196 5.83 6.93 16.70
N THR A 197 4.83 7.75 17.03
CA THR A 197 5.03 8.99 17.77
C THR A 197 4.27 8.96 19.10
N THR A 198 4.71 9.78 20.04
CA THR A 198 4.03 9.97 21.34
C THR A 198 2.61 10.51 21.21
N SER A 199 2.27 11.16 20.08
CA SER A 199 0.96 11.73 19.80
C SER A 199 0.05 10.84 18.95
N ALA A 200 0.59 10.10 17.98
CA ALA A 200 -0.18 9.30 17.04
C ALA A 200 -0.21 7.79 17.36
N GLY A 201 0.64 7.31 18.28
CA GLY A 201 0.75 5.89 18.61
C GLY A 201 1.50 5.09 17.54
N CYS A 202 1.35 3.75 17.57
CA CYS A 202 2.07 2.85 16.68
C CYS A 202 1.15 2.21 15.65
N THR A 203 1.44 2.45 14.37
CA THR A 203 0.69 1.89 13.25
C THR A 203 1.59 1.19 12.22
N ASN A 204 2.89 1.45 12.23
CA ASN A 204 3.85 0.91 11.27
C ASN A 204 4.92 0.03 11.94
N GLY A 205 4.54 -1.15 12.41
CA GLY A 205 5.46 -2.16 12.98
C GLY A 205 6.21 -1.82 14.25
N GLY A 206 5.88 -0.71 14.91
CA GLY A 206 6.39 -0.39 16.24
C GLY A 206 7.66 0.46 16.23
N LEU A 207 8.15 0.91 15.08
CA LEU A 207 9.36 1.72 14.99
C LEU A 207 9.13 3.15 15.54
N PRO A 208 9.79 3.57 16.65
CA PRO A 208 9.70 4.93 17.17
C PRO A 208 10.37 5.95 16.25
N ALA A 209 9.78 7.15 16.15
CA ALA A 209 10.40 8.27 15.46
C ALA A 209 11.79 8.58 16.04
N ALA A 210 12.76 8.81 15.16
CA ALA A 210 14.08 9.27 15.58
C ALA A 210 14.01 10.67 16.21
N ASN A 211 14.92 10.94 17.15
CA ASN A 211 15.06 12.24 17.81
C ASN A 211 15.77 13.23 16.86
N PRO A 212 15.07 14.22 16.29
CA PRO A 212 15.64 15.01 15.20
C PRO A 212 16.52 16.18 15.65
N CYS A 213 16.58 16.47 16.95
CA CYS A 213 17.16 17.73 17.43
C CYS A 213 18.69 17.84 17.25
N GLY A 214 19.36 16.74 16.92
CA GLY A 214 20.79 16.72 16.57
C GLY A 214 21.09 16.72 15.08
N TRP A 215 20.06 16.71 14.22
CA TRP A 215 20.22 16.58 12.77
C TRP A 215 20.80 17.84 12.12
N ASP A 216 20.40 19.01 12.61
CA ASP A 216 21.05 20.26 12.26
C ASP A 216 22.18 20.55 13.25
N THR A 217 23.41 20.29 12.82
CA THR A 217 24.60 20.50 13.66
C THR A 217 24.97 21.98 13.82
N LYS A 218 24.48 22.88 12.95
CA LYS A 218 24.71 24.32 13.04
C LYS A 218 23.72 24.99 13.98
N TYR A 219 22.46 24.59 13.93
CA TYR A 219 21.39 25.17 14.73
C TYR A 219 20.60 24.14 15.53
N ALA A 220 21.32 23.26 16.23
CA ALA A 220 20.75 22.21 17.08
C ALA A 220 19.56 22.66 17.92
N GLN A 221 18.46 21.90 17.83
CA GLN A 221 17.23 22.20 18.55
C GLN A 221 17.30 21.69 20.00
N THR A 222 16.51 22.31 20.88
CA THR A 222 16.41 21.90 22.29
C THR A 222 14.96 21.91 22.77
N SER A 223 14.50 20.83 23.38
CA SER A 223 13.14 20.70 23.93
C SER A 223 13.00 19.44 24.75
N THR A 224 12.27 19.51 25.87
CA THR A 224 11.95 18.33 26.69
C THR A 224 10.78 17.50 26.16
N SER A 225 10.02 18.02 25.18
CA SER A 225 8.86 17.33 24.57
C SER A 225 9.07 16.99 23.09
N ASN A 226 9.99 17.68 22.41
CA ASN A 226 10.22 17.56 20.97
C ASN A 226 11.58 16.91 20.63
N CYS A 227 12.52 16.87 21.58
CA CYS A 227 13.84 16.24 21.42
C CYS A 227 13.91 14.91 22.16
N ILE A 228 13.05 13.98 21.75
CA ILE A 228 12.91 12.67 22.37
C ILE A 228 12.67 11.61 21.29
N VAL A 229 12.96 10.36 21.61
CA VAL A 229 12.49 9.20 20.85
C VAL A 229 10.96 9.21 20.79
N GLY A 230 10.41 9.09 19.57
CA GLY A 230 8.99 9.23 19.28
C GLY A 230 8.47 10.67 19.33
N ALA A 231 9.31 11.63 18.92
CA ALA A 231 8.92 13.03 18.76
C ALA A 231 7.62 13.18 17.94
N PRO A 232 6.80 14.22 18.21
CA PRO A 232 5.48 14.40 17.59
C PRO A 232 5.53 14.84 16.11
N GLY A 233 6.73 15.00 15.53
CA GLY A 233 6.95 15.45 14.15
C GLY A 233 6.94 16.97 13.96
N GLY A 234 7.55 17.44 12.87
CA GLY A 234 7.72 18.84 12.52
C GLY A 234 8.72 19.60 13.39
N THR A 235 9.64 18.89 14.03
CA THR A 235 10.62 19.45 14.97
C THR A 235 12.02 19.55 14.38
N SER A 236 12.31 18.81 13.30
CA SER A 236 13.56 18.95 12.56
C SER A 236 13.63 20.27 11.80
N TYR A 237 14.85 20.82 11.67
CA TYR A 237 15.15 22.04 10.90
C TYR A 237 14.23 23.23 11.20
N ASN A 238 13.85 23.40 12.48
CA ASN A 238 12.93 24.44 12.92
C ASN A 238 13.60 25.38 13.93
N CYS A 239 13.86 26.62 13.51
CA CYS A 239 14.48 27.63 14.33
C CYS A 239 13.63 28.10 15.51
N SER A 240 12.32 27.79 15.55
CA SER A 240 11.50 28.06 16.75
C SER A 240 11.95 27.22 17.96
N LEU A 241 12.72 26.16 17.74
CA LEU A 241 13.26 25.26 18.76
C LEU A 241 14.78 25.41 18.95
N SER A 242 15.42 26.36 18.26
CA SER A 242 16.84 26.64 18.36
C SER A 242 17.09 28.06 18.84
N THR A 243 18.06 28.23 19.73
CA THR A 243 18.50 29.57 20.19
C THR A 243 19.70 30.08 19.39
N ALA A 244 20.26 29.27 18.51
CA ALA A 244 21.46 29.58 17.73
C ALA A 244 21.16 30.15 16.34
N CYS A 245 19.90 30.09 15.88
CA CYS A 245 19.55 30.55 14.54
C CYS A 245 19.82 32.05 14.36
N PRO A 246 20.42 32.46 13.23
CA PRO A 246 20.59 33.87 12.88
C PRO A 246 19.24 34.53 12.63
N SER A 247 19.17 35.86 12.65
CA SER A 247 17.96 36.61 12.27
C SER A 247 18.33 37.84 11.44
N GLY A 248 17.42 38.28 10.58
CA GLY A 248 17.57 39.43 9.70
C GLY A 248 16.46 40.46 9.90
N THR A 249 16.35 41.38 8.95
CA THR A 249 15.26 42.35 8.89
C THR A 249 14.09 41.73 8.15
N LEU A 250 12.95 41.58 8.85
CA LEU A 250 11.72 41.06 8.25
C LEU A 250 11.20 42.01 7.17
N THR A 251 10.94 41.48 5.97
CA THR A 251 10.38 42.24 4.84
C THR A 251 9.48 41.35 3.97
N GLY A 252 8.69 41.98 3.10
CA GLY A 252 7.77 41.30 2.20
C GLY A 252 6.50 40.76 2.89
N SER A 253 5.66 40.10 2.11
CA SER A 253 4.48 39.38 2.57
C SER A 253 4.55 37.96 2.03
N ASN A 254 4.27 36.95 2.86
CA ASN A 254 4.23 35.56 2.41
C ASN A 254 2.96 35.29 1.59
N THR A 255 3.05 34.42 0.58
CA THR A 255 1.88 33.92 -0.15
C THR A 255 1.10 32.93 0.71
N PHE A 256 1.83 32.06 1.42
CA PHE A 256 1.28 31.05 2.30
C PHE A 256 1.70 31.30 3.76
N PRO A 257 0.81 31.04 4.74
CA PRO A 257 1.06 31.37 6.15
C PRO A 257 2.17 30.54 6.81
N TRP A 258 2.63 29.46 6.16
CA TRP A 258 3.64 28.53 6.66
C TRP A 258 5.04 28.72 6.07
N GLN A 259 5.19 29.59 5.06
CA GLN A 259 6.49 29.92 4.46
C GLN A 259 7.42 30.60 5.47
N ALA A 260 8.72 30.38 5.34
CA ALA A 260 9.71 31.16 6.08
C ALA A 260 9.70 32.61 5.57
N GLY A 261 9.28 33.56 6.42
CA GLY A 261 9.30 34.97 6.03
C GLY A 261 10.72 35.46 5.72
N ILE A 262 10.89 36.31 4.72
CA ILE A 262 12.20 36.88 4.36
C ILE A 262 12.78 37.61 5.58
N GLY A 263 14.00 37.27 5.97
CA GLY A 263 14.68 37.78 7.18
C GLY A 263 14.28 37.09 8.49
N SER A 264 13.37 36.10 8.46
CA SER A 264 13.04 35.28 9.63
C SER A 264 14.21 34.37 10.03
N PRO A 265 14.21 33.82 11.25
CA PRO A 265 15.31 32.97 11.69
C PRO A 265 15.56 31.75 10.80
N ASP A 266 14.49 31.08 10.39
CA ASP A 266 14.55 29.94 9.48
C ASP A 266 15.06 30.34 8.08
N PHE A 267 14.57 31.45 7.51
CA PHE A 267 15.08 31.96 6.23
C PHE A 267 16.57 32.33 6.30
N CYS A 268 17.01 32.89 7.42
CA CYS A 268 18.42 33.22 7.65
C CYS A 268 19.29 31.97 7.86
N ALA A 269 18.80 30.95 8.57
CA ALA A 269 19.48 29.66 8.70
C ALA A 269 19.65 29.00 7.33
N ALA A 270 18.59 28.99 6.52
CA ALA A 270 18.65 28.53 5.13
C ALA A 270 19.76 29.22 4.34
N ALA A 271 19.85 30.55 4.42
CA ALA A 271 20.87 31.30 3.69
C ALA A 271 22.31 30.98 4.14
N GLN A 272 22.54 30.72 5.42
CA GLN A 272 23.86 30.30 5.93
C GLN A 272 24.23 28.89 5.48
N HIS A 273 23.27 27.97 5.42
CA HIS A 273 23.46 26.66 4.81
C HIS A 273 23.83 26.77 3.32
N PHE A 274 23.13 27.62 2.55
CA PHE A 274 23.48 27.88 1.14
C PHE A 274 24.88 28.48 0.97
N ILE A 275 25.29 29.45 1.80
CA ILE A 275 26.65 29.99 1.79
C ILE A 275 27.69 28.88 2.00
N GLN A 276 27.45 28.00 2.97
CA GLN A 276 28.35 26.87 3.22
C GLN A 276 28.36 25.89 2.05
N ALA A 277 27.19 25.57 1.47
CA ALA A 277 27.09 24.70 0.32
C ALA A 277 27.91 25.22 -0.88
N PHE A 278 27.81 26.51 -1.18
CA PHE A 278 28.63 27.15 -2.21
C PHE A 278 30.12 27.13 -1.87
N SER A 279 30.48 27.43 -0.62
CA SER A 279 31.87 27.35 -0.16
C SER A 279 32.46 25.95 -0.32
N ASP A 280 31.71 24.91 0.06
CA ASP A 280 32.12 23.50 -0.03
C ASP A 280 32.18 23.00 -1.47
N ALA A 281 31.38 23.60 -2.37
CA ALA A 281 31.47 23.41 -3.82
C ALA A 281 32.60 24.21 -4.49
N GLY A 282 33.38 25.01 -3.72
CA GLY A 282 34.49 25.81 -4.24
C GLY A 282 34.10 27.18 -4.79
N ILE A 283 32.86 27.61 -4.60
CA ILE A 283 32.34 28.94 -4.99
C ILE A 283 32.50 29.90 -3.80
N SER A 284 33.61 30.63 -3.80
CA SER A 284 33.94 31.58 -2.73
C SER A 284 33.32 32.97 -2.95
N GLY A 285 33.05 33.69 -1.85
CA GLY A 285 32.60 35.09 -1.88
C GLY A 285 31.08 35.29 -1.89
N VAL A 286 30.30 34.22 -1.76
CA VAL A 286 28.84 34.31 -1.52
C VAL A 286 28.60 34.83 -0.10
N THR A 287 27.72 35.83 0.04
CA THR A 287 27.35 36.42 1.33
C THR A 287 25.84 36.64 1.39
N THR A 288 25.34 37.36 2.40
CA THR A 288 23.92 37.75 2.50
C THR A 288 23.77 39.24 2.79
N ASN A 289 22.61 39.80 2.44
CA ASN A 289 22.21 41.14 2.86
C ASN A 289 21.53 41.14 4.25
N VAL A 290 21.01 42.29 4.68
CA VAL A 290 20.33 42.44 5.98
C VAL A 290 19.02 41.65 6.11
N ASN A 291 18.44 41.20 4.99
CA ASN A 291 17.23 40.38 4.93
C ASN A 291 17.57 38.88 4.78
N CYS A 292 18.86 38.52 4.85
CA CYS A 292 19.37 37.18 4.60
C CYS A 292 19.17 36.65 3.17
N GLU A 293 18.97 37.53 2.18
CA GLU A 293 18.99 37.16 0.76
C GLU A 293 20.45 37.01 0.29
N LEU A 294 20.75 36.04 -0.57
CA LEU A 294 22.11 35.76 -1.06
C LEU A 294 22.62 36.91 -1.94
N ILE A 295 23.89 37.25 -1.73
CA ILE A 295 24.66 38.16 -2.57
C ILE A 295 25.73 37.34 -3.28
N ALA A 296 25.72 37.43 -4.62
CA ALA A 296 26.68 36.76 -5.48
C ALA A 296 28.14 37.19 -5.20
N PRO A 297 29.14 36.38 -5.57
CA PRO A 297 30.55 36.77 -5.52
C PRO A 297 30.84 38.05 -6.30
N SER A 298 31.94 38.71 -5.95
CA SER A 298 32.44 39.86 -6.72
C SER A 298 32.69 39.46 -8.18
N GLY A 299 31.87 39.96 -9.11
CA GLY A 299 31.89 39.57 -10.52
C GLY A 299 30.62 38.84 -11.00
N GLY A 300 29.69 38.52 -10.09
CA GLY A 300 28.44 37.84 -10.38
C GLY A 300 28.51 36.33 -10.14
N TRP A 301 27.40 35.64 -10.40
CA TRP A 301 27.33 34.18 -10.29
C TRP A 301 28.17 33.48 -11.37
N PRO A 302 28.88 32.38 -11.03
CA PRO A 302 29.57 31.55 -12.02
C PRO A 302 28.63 31.05 -13.12
N SER A 303 29.15 30.87 -14.33
CA SER A 303 28.33 30.39 -15.46
C SER A 303 27.71 29.02 -15.24
N ALA A 304 28.33 28.15 -14.42
CA ALA A 304 27.79 26.84 -14.08
C ALA A 304 26.55 26.92 -13.18
N VAL A 305 26.45 27.95 -12.33
CA VAL A 305 25.27 28.21 -11.49
C VAL A 305 24.07 28.70 -12.33
N LEU A 306 24.36 29.45 -13.40
CA LEU A 306 23.36 30.01 -14.32
C LEU A 306 23.19 29.17 -15.60
N GLY A 307 23.86 28.03 -15.71
CA GLY A 307 23.83 27.19 -16.90
C GLY A 307 22.47 26.52 -17.03
N ILE A 308 21.75 26.78 -18.11
CA ILE A 308 20.45 26.16 -18.39
C ILE A 308 20.64 24.65 -18.58
N ASN A 309 19.84 23.84 -17.88
CA ASN A 309 19.78 22.40 -18.12
C ASN A 309 19.29 22.15 -19.56
N SER A 310 20.01 21.35 -20.33
CA SER A 310 19.65 21.12 -21.74
C SER A 310 18.58 20.03 -21.93
N ILE A 311 18.22 19.32 -20.86
CA ILE A 311 17.17 18.29 -20.83
C ILE A 311 15.81 18.94 -20.50
N GLU A 312 14.72 18.36 -21.01
CA GLU A 312 13.35 18.81 -20.72
C GLU A 312 13.01 18.70 -19.22
N CYS A 313 12.36 19.74 -18.71
CA CYS A 313 12.02 19.85 -17.29
C CYS A 313 10.76 19.03 -16.99
N GLY A 314 10.90 17.91 -16.28
CA GLY A 314 9.77 17.00 -16.05
C GLY A 314 9.39 16.14 -17.26
N GLY A 315 10.27 16.00 -18.27
CA GLY A 315 10.09 15.07 -19.40
C GLY A 315 9.12 15.52 -20.50
N LEU A 316 8.74 16.80 -20.53
CA LEU A 316 7.98 17.41 -21.62
C LEU A 316 8.52 18.81 -21.95
N ALA A 317 8.31 19.25 -23.18
CA ALA A 317 8.47 20.64 -23.58
C ALA A 317 7.70 21.60 -22.64
N PRO A 318 8.26 22.79 -22.31
CA PRO A 318 9.46 23.37 -22.91
C PRO A 318 10.78 22.79 -22.38
N VAL A 319 11.83 22.89 -23.21
CA VAL A 319 13.23 22.72 -22.80
C VAL A 319 13.46 23.48 -21.50
N ALA A 320 14.25 22.95 -20.58
CA ALA A 320 14.54 23.66 -19.36
C ALA A 320 15.06 25.08 -19.67
N THR A 321 14.62 26.03 -18.86
CA THR A 321 14.89 27.46 -18.93
C THR A 321 15.72 27.93 -17.74
N ALA A 322 16.06 27.00 -16.86
CA ALA A 322 16.79 27.20 -15.63
C ALA A 322 17.82 26.08 -15.42
N ASN A 323 18.74 26.31 -14.50
CA ASN A 323 19.72 25.33 -14.07
C ASN A 323 19.07 24.14 -13.37
N THR A 324 18.16 24.43 -12.44
CA THR A 324 17.46 23.40 -11.65
C THR A 324 15.98 23.34 -12.01
N CYS A 325 15.47 22.12 -12.10
CA CYS A 325 14.08 21.81 -12.35
C CYS A 325 13.38 21.37 -11.06
N MET A 326 12.29 22.04 -10.71
CA MET A 326 11.42 21.66 -9.61
C MET A 326 10.08 21.14 -10.14
N PHE A 327 9.81 19.85 -9.89
CA PHE A 327 8.52 19.25 -10.20
C PHE A 327 7.55 19.47 -9.03
N VAL A 328 6.36 20.01 -9.31
CA VAL A 328 5.32 20.26 -8.32
C VAL A 328 4.09 19.45 -8.72
N SER A 329 3.60 18.66 -7.77
CA SER A 329 2.38 17.86 -7.98
C SER A 329 1.17 18.78 -8.12
N THR A 330 0.20 18.43 -8.97
CA THR A 330 -1.06 19.17 -9.13
C THR A 330 -2.02 19.02 -7.94
N THR A 331 -1.77 18.06 -7.05
CA THR A 331 -2.67 17.73 -5.93
C THR A 331 -2.31 18.50 -4.67
N GLU A 332 -3.29 19.12 -4.01
CA GLU A 332 -3.11 19.65 -2.66
C GLU A 332 -2.95 18.51 -1.64
N PRO A 333 -2.20 18.71 -0.53
CA PRO A 333 -1.47 19.93 -0.16
C PRO A 333 -0.07 20.05 -0.80
N ARG A 334 0.37 19.08 -1.61
CA ARG A 334 1.70 19.07 -2.26
C ARG A 334 1.89 20.23 -3.23
N LYS A 335 0.83 20.62 -3.95
CA LYS A 335 0.83 21.77 -4.85
C LYS A 335 1.24 23.05 -4.13
N SER A 336 0.48 23.45 -3.11
CA SER A 336 0.78 24.67 -2.36
C SER A 336 2.13 24.61 -1.65
N LEU A 337 2.53 23.45 -1.12
CA LEU A 337 3.88 23.24 -0.58
C LEU A 337 4.97 23.55 -1.62
N GLY A 338 4.88 22.96 -2.80
CA GLY A 338 5.88 23.11 -3.86
C GLY A 338 5.92 24.53 -4.41
N GLU A 339 4.75 25.17 -4.56
CA GLU A 339 4.68 26.57 -4.96
C GLU A 339 5.34 27.50 -3.94
N GLY A 340 5.09 27.30 -2.64
CA GLY A 340 5.70 28.15 -1.61
C GLY A 340 7.21 27.94 -1.47
N ILE A 341 7.71 26.71 -1.58
CA ILE A 341 9.16 26.44 -1.54
C ILE A 341 9.86 27.01 -2.78
N ALA A 342 9.28 26.84 -3.98
CA ALA A 342 9.84 27.43 -5.20
C ALA A 342 9.96 28.96 -5.07
N GLN A 343 8.94 29.58 -4.46
CA GLN A 343 8.96 30.99 -4.11
C GLN A 343 10.11 31.31 -3.13
N ASP A 344 10.22 30.61 -2.01
CA ASP A 344 11.25 30.89 -1.01
C ASP A 344 12.68 30.70 -1.57
N ILE A 345 12.89 29.71 -2.45
CA ILE A 345 14.15 29.55 -3.20
C ILE A 345 14.38 30.75 -4.14
N CYS A 346 13.39 31.19 -4.91
CA CYS A 346 13.60 32.38 -5.77
C CYS A 346 13.94 33.63 -4.95
N ALA A 347 13.33 33.80 -3.77
CA ALA A 347 13.62 34.92 -2.87
C ALA A 347 15.05 34.84 -2.31
N ILE A 348 15.53 33.63 -1.95
CA ILE A 348 16.90 33.47 -1.44
C ILE A 348 17.95 33.93 -2.46
N PHE A 349 17.73 33.69 -3.75
CA PHE A 349 18.66 34.06 -4.83
C PHE A 349 18.51 35.51 -5.33
N SER A 350 17.53 36.26 -4.84
CA SER A 350 17.13 37.54 -5.44
C SER A 350 17.04 38.67 -4.42
N PRO A 351 18.14 39.41 -4.15
CA PRO A 351 18.12 40.55 -3.25
C PRO A 351 17.19 41.65 -3.77
N ALA A 352 16.25 42.09 -2.91
CA ALA A 352 15.21 43.12 -3.16
C ALA A 352 13.90 42.63 -3.81
N TRP A 353 13.49 41.38 -3.54
CA TRP A 353 12.18 40.88 -3.99
C TRP A 353 11.03 41.58 -3.23
N GLY A 354 10.19 42.35 -3.95
CA GLY A 354 9.24 43.29 -3.35
C GLY A 354 7.81 42.77 -3.08
N ALA A 355 7.35 41.74 -3.79
CA ALA A 355 6.04 41.11 -3.58
C ALA A 355 5.87 39.82 -4.41
N TRP A 356 5.13 38.84 -3.88
CA TRP A 356 4.57 37.75 -4.67
C TRP A 356 3.34 38.26 -5.43
N THR A 357 3.45 38.55 -6.73
CA THR A 357 2.23 38.56 -7.56
C THR A 357 1.85 37.11 -7.79
N THR A 358 0.68 36.72 -7.29
CA THR A 358 0.15 35.34 -7.31
C THR A 358 0.30 34.66 -8.67
N LEU A 359 1.25 33.72 -8.75
CA LEU A 359 1.47 32.80 -9.88
C LEU A 359 0.94 31.38 -9.57
N ALA A 360 -0.04 31.26 -8.65
CA ALA A 360 -0.67 30.00 -8.32
C ALA A 360 -1.23 29.34 -9.60
N GLY A 361 -0.79 28.12 -9.90
CA GLY A 361 -1.19 27.35 -11.09
C GLY A 361 -0.50 27.73 -12.41
N GLN A 362 0.61 28.48 -12.42
CA GLN A 362 1.40 28.75 -13.64
C GLN A 362 2.84 28.24 -13.54
N GLN A 363 3.40 27.77 -14.66
CA GLN A 363 4.84 27.55 -14.79
C GLN A 363 5.55 28.90 -14.65
N PHE A 364 6.58 28.96 -13.81
CA PHE A 364 7.42 30.16 -13.70
C PHE A 364 8.89 29.77 -13.53
N SER A 365 9.75 30.63 -14.05
CA SER A 365 11.19 30.61 -13.80
C SER A 365 11.49 31.73 -12.79
N CYS A 366 12.54 31.60 -11.96
CA CYS A 366 13.04 32.70 -11.12
C CYS A 366 13.65 33.84 -11.97
N ASP A 367 12.97 34.28 -13.02
CA ASP A 367 13.33 35.43 -13.83
C ASP A 367 12.43 36.59 -13.44
N ASN A 368 13.03 37.62 -12.87
CA ASN A 368 12.32 38.82 -12.44
C ASN A 368 12.10 39.82 -13.59
N SER A 369 12.34 39.43 -14.84
CA SER A 369 11.97 40.19 -16.05
C SER A 369 10.49 40.60 -16.07
N ASN A 370 9.61 39.87 -15.37
CA ASN A 370 8.18 40.19 -15.23
C ASN A 370 7.87 41.35 -14.26
N THR A 371 8.83 41.79 -13.45
CA THR A 371 8.65 42.92 -12.50
C THR A 371 9.12 44.27 -13.06
N GLY A 372 9.72 44.28 -14.26
CA GLY A 372 10.24 45.50 -14.91
C GLY A 372 11.53 46.06 -14.30
N SER A 373 12.03 45.48 -13.21
CA SER A 373 13.32 45.78 -12.59
C SER A 373 14.15 44.49 -12.57
N GLY A 374 15.09 44.32 -13.51
CA GLY A 374 15.91 43.11 -13.62
C GLY A 374 16.72 42.79 -12.34
N ASN A 375 17.22 41.57 -12.21
CA ASN A 375 17.76 41.06 -10.94
C ASN A 375 19.10 41.69 -10.61
N ALA A 376 19.17 42.36 -9.46
CA ALA A 376 20.40 42.95 -8.97
C ALA A 376 21.51 41.90 -8.79
N ALA A 377 21.17 40.64 -8.46
CA ALA A 377 22.13 39.54 -8.37
C ALA A 377 22.69 39.07 -9.73
N CYS A 378 22.03 39.40 -10.85
CA CYS A 378 22.52 39.15 -12.22
C CYS A 378 22.80 40.46 -12.98
N GLY A 379 23.14 41.54 -12.28
CA GLY A 379 23.49 42.81 -12.91
C GLY A 379 22.36 43.47 -13.71
N GLY A 380 21.09 43.15 -13.40
CA GLY A 380 19.90 43.66 -14.08
C GLY A 380 19.40 42.80 -15.25
N GLY A 381 19.98 41.62 -15.50
CA GLY A 381 19.54 40.65 -16.52
C GLY A 381 18.70 39.48 -15.98
N SER A 382 18.32 38.55 -16.86
CA SER A 382 17.60 37.30 -16.52
C SER A 382 18.46 36.35 -15.68
N CYS A 383 17.87 35.71 -14.67
CA CYS A 383 18.53 34.73 -13.80
C CYS A 383 17.87 33.34 -13.87
N PRO A 384 18.40 32.41 -14.67
CA PRO A 384 17.82 31.08 -14.85
C PRO A 384 18.18 30.10 -13.70
N PHE A 385 17.83 30.40 -12.44
CA PHE A 385 18.18 29.53 -11.30
C PHE A 385 17.28 28.30 -11.16
N LEU A 386 15.96 28.51 -11.07
CA LEU A 386 14.97 27.45 -10.84
C LEU A 386 13.81 27.63 -11.82
N GLN A 387 13.36 26.52 -12.39
CA GLN A 387 12.11 26.42 -13.14
C GLN A 387 11.14 25.51 -12.40
N LYS A 388 9.95 26.02 -12.11
CA LYS A 388 8.83 25.23 -11.59
C LYS A 388 8.03 24.64 -12.75
N VAL A 389 7.85 23.32 -12.75
CA VAL A 389 6.91 22.61 -13.63
C VAL A 389 5.85 21.95 -12.76
N GLU A 390 4.59 22.11 -13.14
CA GLU A 390 3.46 21.49 -12.45
C GLU A 390 2.86 20.38 -13.31
N GLY A 391 2.60 19.22 -12.72
CA GLY A 391 1.99 18.10 -13.43
C GLY A 391 1.45 16.99 -12.52
N PRO A 392 0.57 16.12 -13.05
CA PRO A 392 0.17 14.89 -12.37
C PRO A 392 1.37 13.92 -12.31
N ILE A 393 1.33 13.02 -11.33
CA ILE A 393 2.47 12.15 -10.99
C ILE A 393 2.89 11.21 -12.13
N GLY A 394 1.96 10.69 -12.93
CA GLY A 394 2.28 9.87 -14.13
C GLY A 394 3.03 10.63 -15.23
N ARG A 395 3.16 11.97 -15.14
CA ARG A 395 4.02 12.76 -16.04
C ARG A 395 5.41 13.01 -15.48
N PHE A 396 5.73 12.50 -14.31
CA PHE A 396 7.04 12.71 -13.71
C PHE A 396 8.09 11.87 -14.42
N CYS A 397 9.07 12.54 -15.03
CA CYS A 397 10.13 11.89 -15.78
C CYS A 397 11.12 11.07 -14.93
N GLY A 398 11.14 11.27 -13.61
CA GLY A 398 12.06 10.57 -12.72
C GLY A 398 11.75 9.08 -12.58
N TYR A 399 10.51 8.64 -12.84
CA TYR A 399 10.18 7.21 -12.83
C TYR A 399 10.85 6.42 -13.95
N ILE A 400 11.37 7.09 -14.98
CA ILE A 400 12.17 6.44 -16.02
C ILE A 400 13.64 6.61 -15.67
N THR A 401 14.25 5.55 -15.18
CA THR A 401 15.66 5.52 -14.78
C THR A 401 16.58 5.08 -15.92
N SER A 402 17.90 5.24 -15.73
CA SER A 402 18.93 5.01 -16.75
C SER A 402 18.91 3.61 -17.37
N THR A 403 19.01 3.56 -18.71
CA THR A 403 19.21 2.33 -19.51
C THR A 403 20.65 2.12 -19.97
N ASN A 404 21.55 3.06 -19.70
CA ASN A 404 22.94 3.03 -20.16
C ASN A 404 23.96 3.32 -19.04
N GLY A 405 23.51 3.48 -17.80
CA GLY A 405 24.34 3.76 -16.64
C GLY A 405 24.68 5.24 -16.43
N ILE A 406 24.13 6.14 -17.24
CA ILE A 406 24.18 7.61 -17.04
C ILE A 406 22.85 8.08 -16.42
N PRO A 407 22.87 8.73 -15.24
CA PRO A 407 21.66 9.23 -14.59
C PRO A 407 20.81 10.15 -15.47
N ILE A 408 19.49 10.08 -15.32
CA ILE A 408 18.54 10.93 -16.04
C ILE A 408 18.21 12.15 -15.15
N ASN A 409 18.73 13.32 -15.52
CA ASN A 409 18.64 14.55 -14.72
C ASN A 409 17.60 15.56 -15.25
N CYS A 410 16.45 15.05 -15.69
CA CYS A 410 15.30 15.87 -16.14
C CYS A 410 14.56 16.59 -15.01
N TRP A 411 14.97 16.36 -13.76
CA TRP A 411 14.46 16.97 -12.53
C TRP A 411 15.60 17.12 -11.52
N GLY A 412 15.47 18.09 -10.60
CA GLY A 412 16.43 18.31 -9.51
C GLY A 412 15.82 18.08 -8.14
N LEU A 413 14.63 18.63 -7.90
CA LEU A 413 13.85 18.42 -6.69
C LEU A 413 12.35 18.46 -7.00
N GLY A 414 11.51 18.06 -6.05
CA GLY A 414 10.07 18.19 -6.21
C GLY A 414 9.25 17.74 -5.02
N THR A 415 7.93 17.87 -5.11
CA THR A 415 6.98 17.45 -4.07
C THR A 415 6.36 16.11 -4.40
N PHE A 416 6.54 15.14 -3.51
CA PHE A 416 6.18 13.74 -3.74
C PHE A 416 5.67 13.10 -2.45
N GLY A 417 5.67 11.77 -2.40
CA GLY A 417 5.30 10.98 -1.26
C GLY A 417 4.90 9.57 -1.65
N PHE A 418 4.89 8.69 -0.65
CA PHE A 418 4.52 7.29 -0.78
C PHE A 418 3.21 7.03 -0.03
N GLY A 419 2.35 6.23 -0.65
CA GLY A 419 1.13 5.69 -0.03
C GLY A 419 1.33 4.24 0.41
N GLN A 420 0.51 3.75 1.35
CA GLN A 420 0.56 2.35 1.83
C GLN A 420 1.94 1.88 2.33
N VAL A 421 2.63 2.74 3.07
CA VAL A 421 3.97 2.52 3.64
C VAL A 421 3.86 1.66 4.88
N PHE A 422 3.84 0.35 4.66
CA PHE A 422 3.73 -0.61 5.74
C PHE A 422 4.29 -1.97 5.30
N PRO A 423 5.11 -2.64 6.14
CA PRO A 423 5.65 -2.21 7.42
C PRO A 423 6.75 -1.15 7.23
N PHE A 424 7.39 -0.72 8.32
CA PHE A 424 8.34 0.39 8.30
C PHE A 424 9.57 0.15 7.42
N ASP A 425 9.86 -1.10 7.08
CA ASP A 425 10.95 -1.51 6.20
C ASP A 425 10.66 -1.31 4.70
N SER A 426 9.39 -1.15 4.31
CA SER A 426 8.97 -0.92 2.92
C SER A 426 9.76 0.24 2.27
N THR A 427 9.70 1.45 2.83
CA THR A 427 10.47 2.58 2.32
C THR A 427 11.96 2.46 2.68
N THR A 428 12.27 2.16 3.96
CA THR A 428 13.66 2.23 4.43
C THR A 428 14.59 1.28 3.72
N TYR A 429 14.13 0.06 3.44
CA TYR A 429 14.93 -0.91 2.73
C TYR A 429 14.64 -0.88 1.24
N PHE A 430 13.40 -1.06 0.79
CA PHE A 430 13.13 -1.31 -0.63
C PHE A 430 13.12 -0.07 -1.53
N GLU A 431 12.82 1.11 -1.00
CA GLU A 431 12.74 2.33 -1.81
C GLU A 431 14.01 3.17 -1.76
N TYR A 432 14.79 3.10 -0.67
CA TYR A 432 15.91 4.01 -0.45
C TYR A 432 17.29 3.35 -0.38
N ASN A 433 17.37 2.02 -0.40
CA ASN A 433 18.66 1.33 -0.39
C ASN A 433 19.27 1.32 -1.80
N SER A 434 20.57 1.58 -1.88
CA SER A 434 21.28 1.71 -3.17
C SER A 434 21.36 0.43 -4.00
N LEU A 435 21.03 -0.72 -3.40
CA LEU A 435 20.81 -1.98 -4.13
C LEU A 435 19.64 -1.90 -5.11
N PHE A 436 18.68 -1.00 -4.86
CA PHE A 436 17.45 -0.83 -5.63
C PHE A 436 17.44 0.41 -6.51
N ALA A 437 18.57 1.13 -6.60
CA ALA A 437 18.80 2.11 -7.64
C ALA A 437 19.03 1.40 -8.99
N THR A 438 18.85 2.11 -10.11
CA THR A 438 19.38 1.60 -11.39
C THR A 438 20.91 1.63 -11.34
N GLN A 439 21.57 0.66 -11.98
CA GLN A 439 23.02 0.67 -12.11
C GLN A 439 23.49 1.98 -12.73
N THR A 440 24.50 2.60 -12.11
CA THR A 440 25.16 3.80 -12.63
C THR A 440 26.67 3.55 -12.69
N THR A 441 27.32 4.08 -13.74
CA THR A 441 28.77 3.88 -13.95
C THR A 441 29.55 5.19 -13.90
N VAL A 442 28.86 6.31 -13.69
CA VAL A 442 29.40 7.66 -13.73
C VAL A 442 28.89 8.49 -12.58
N THR A 443 29.61 9.56 -12.25
CA THR A 443 29.16 10.62 -11.36
C THR A 443 29.03 11.90 -12.17
N CYS A 444 27.85 12.50 -12.18
CA CYS A 444 27.59 13.72 -12.94
C CYS A 444 28.40 14.89 -12.37
N THR A 445 28.94 15.71 -13.26
CA THR A 445 29.66 16.95 -12.91
C THR A 445 29.00 18.18 -13.56
N SER A 446 27.76 18.03 -14.03
CA SER A 446 26.93 19.06 -14.66
C SER A 446 25.46 18.73 -14.43
N ALA A 447 24.59 19.75 -14.49
CA ALA A 447 23.16 19.63 -14.15
C ALA A 447 22.35 18.71 -15.08
N ASP A 448 22.79 18.51 -16.33
CA ASP A 448 22.16 17.59 -17.28
C ASP A 448 22.93 16.26 -17.43
N CYS A 449 23.98 16.08 -16.61
CA CYS A 449 24.91 14.96 -16.70
C CYS A 449 25.62 14.79 -18.06
N SER A 450 25.61 15.81 -18.93
CA SER A 450 26.35 15.79 -20.20
C SER A 450 27.88 15.74 -20.00
N ALA A 451 28.34 16.28 -18.87
CA ALA A 451 29.68 16.07 -18.34
C ALA A 451 29.61 15.21 -17.06
N HIS A 452 30.46 14.18 -17.02
CA HIS A 452 30.54 13.21 -15.93
C HIS A 452 31.93 12.59 -15.82
N VAL A 453 32.26 12.03 -14.65
CA VAL A 453 33.48 11.24 -14.42
C VAL A 453 33.14 9.77 -14.18
N ALA A 454 34.09 8.87 -14.46
CA ALA A 454 33.89 7.43 -14.22
C ALA A 454 33.78 7.11 -12.73
N GLY A 455 32.87 6.20 -12.39
CA GLY A 455 32.61 5.72 -11.03
C GLY A 455 31.26 6.17 -10.48
N SER A 456 30.64 5.31 -9.67
CA SER A 456 29.42 5.59 -8.91
C SER A 456 29.51 4.87 -7.54
N PRO A 457 28.94 5.44 -6.48
CA PRO A 457 28.85 4.78 -5.17
C PRO A 457 27.68 3.78 -5.06
N CYS A 458 26.77 3.72 -6.04
CA CYS A 458 25.60 2.85 -5.98
C CYS A 458 25.97 1.37 -6.05
N ALA A 459 25.36 0.54 -5.20
CA ALA A 459 25.65 -0.89 -5.12
C ALA A 459 24.94 -1.73 -6.21
N SER A 460 23.89 -1.18 -6.83
CA SER A 460 23.14 -1.86 -7.87
C SER A 460 24.00 -2.29 -9.06
N VAL A 461 23.70 -3.49 -9.57
CA VAL A 461 24.38 -4.13 -10.71
C VAL A 461 23.47 -4.33 -11.91
N THR A 462 22.20 -3.92 -11.82
CA THR A 462 21.18 -4.13 -12.83
C THR A 462 20.75 -2.78 -13.40
N LEU A 463 20.79 -2.64 -14.73
CA LEU A 463 20.15 -1.52 -15.40
C LEU A 463 18.64 -1.75 -15.39
N SER A 464 17.91 -0.79 -14.84
CA SER A 464 16.44 -0.79 -14.81
C SER A 464 15.92 0.57 -15.28
N THR A 465 14.79 0.54 -15.98
CA THR A 465 13.97 1.69 -16.35
C THR A 465 13.00 2.10 -15.26
N SER A 466 12.82 1.27 -14.22
CA SER A 466 11.77 1.33 -13.21
C SER A 466 12.31 1.05 -11.80
N ALA A 467 13.53 1.52 -11.51
CA ALA A 467 14.17 1.30 -10.23
C ALA A 467 13.36 1.93 -9.07
N SER A 468 13.28 1.24 -7.93
CA SER A 468 12.55 1.75 -6.76
C SER A 468 13.23 2.96 -6.14
N ASP A 469 14.55 2.95 -6.01
CA ASP A 469 15.34 4.14 -5.68
C ASP A 469 15.62 4.95 -6.96
N TYR A 470 14.62 5.72 -7.38
CA TYR A 470 14.75 6.66 -8.49
C TYR A 470 15.39 7.98 -8.06
N GLN A 471 15.55 8.23 -6.76
CA GLN A 471 16.27 9.40 -6.23
C GLN A 471 17.79 9.25 -6.31
N TYR A 472 18.29 8.03 -6.53
CA TYR A 472 19.71 7.68 -6.56
C TYR A 472 20.40 7.88 -5.19
N ILE A 473 19.78 7.41 -4.11
CA ILE A 473 20.38 7.41 -2.76
C ILE A 473 21.43 6.30 -2.69
N CYS A 474 22.72 6.68 -2.57
CA CYS A 474 23.79 5.70 -2.55
C CYS A 474 24.74 5.90 -1.37
N SER A 475 24.26 5.57 -0.15
CA SER A 475 25.05 5.62 1.08
C SER A 475 25.25 4.24 1.69
N SER A 476 26.49 3.75 1.64
CA SER A 476 26.89 2.47 2.27
C SER A 476 26.57 2.39 3.78
N THR A 477 26.51 3.53 4.47
CA THR A 477 26.14 3.56 5.90
C THR A 477 24.65 3.32 6.06
N TYR A 478 23.83 4.03 5.28
CA TYR A 478 22.39 3.82 5.27
C TYR A 478 22.04 2.38 4.84
N ASP A 479 22.64 1.91 3.74
CA ASP A 479 22.41 0.56 3.21
C ASP A 479 22.74 -0.52 4.24
N GLY A 480 23.82 -0.33 5.01
CA GLY A 480 24.21 -1.22 6.09
C GLY A 480 23.22 -1.25 7.25
N LEU A 481 22.61 -0.10 7.59
CA LEU A 481 21.61 0.01 8.65
C LEU A 481 20.26 -0.58 8.21
N SER A 482 19.77 -0.22 7.02
CA SER A 482 18.52 -0.75 6.49
C SER A 482 18.60 -2.25 6.23
N SER A 483 19.76 -2.77 5.77
CA SER A 483 19.97 -4.23 5.65
C SER A 483 20.01 -4.92 7.01
N ALA A 484 20.62 -4.30 8.04
CA ALA A 484 20.65 -4.87 9.39
C ALA A 484 19.25 -4.89 10.03
N MET A 485 18.39 -3.93 9.68
CA MET A 485 16.98 -3.88 10.05
C MET A 485 16.19 -4.99 9.35
N GLU A 486 16.22 -5.04 8.03
CA GLU A 486 15.47 -6.00 7.21
C GLU A 486 15.80 -7.45 7.58
N PHE A 487 17.08 -7.76 7.77
CA PHE A 487 17.55 -9.13 8.02
C PHE A 487 17.85 -9.43 9.49
N SER A 488 17.28 -8.66 10.43
CA SER A 488 17.44 -8.94 11.86
C SER A 488 16.77 -10.26 12.26
N ALA A 489 17.29 -10.95 13.26
CA ALA A 489 16.71 -12.22 13.74
C ALA A 489 15.37 -12.06 14.47
N CYS A 490 14.96 -10.84 14.81
CA CYS A 490 13.75 -10.52 15.55
C CYS A 490 13.29 -9.09 15.25
N LEU A 491 11.98 -8.85 15.35
CA LEU A 491 11.42 -7.51 15.20
C LEU A 491 11.90 -6.58 16.34
N GLY A 492 11.73 -7.03 17.59
CA GLY A 492 12.15 -6.29 18.79
C GLY A 492 12.85 -7.19 19.81
N SER A 493 13.58 -6.57 20.73
CA SER A 493 14.34 -7.26 21.76
C SER A 493 13.42 -7.84 22.85
N PRO A 494 13.53 -9.15 23.16
CA PRO A 494 12.67 -9.80 24.17
C PRO A 494 13.17 -9.65 25.62
N GLY A 495 14.28 -8.94 25.86
CA GLY A 495 15.00 -8.93 27.14
C GLY A 495 14.89 -7.66 27.99
N PRO A 496 15.68 -7.56 29.09
CA PRO A 496 15.61 -6.46 30.05
C PRO A 496 16.24 -5.15 29.54
N SER A 497 17.09 -5.21 28.50
CA SER A 497 17.52 -4.01 27.77
C SER A 497 16.50 -3.69 26.69
N THR A 498 16.24 -2.41 26.50
CA THR A 498 15.16 -1.97 25.61
C THR A 498 15.73 -1.45 24.31
N ASP A 499 15.07 -1.81 23.21
CA ASP A 499 15.08 -1.01 21.99
C ASP A 499 14.76 0.47 22.30
N PRO A 500 14.99 1.39 21.35
CA PRO A 500 14.59 2.78 21.52
C PRO A 500 13.13 2.85 21.99
N SER A 501 12.88 3.61 23.05
CA SER A 501 11.56 3.70 23.67
C SER A 501 11.12 5.14 23.83
N PHE A 502 9.82 5.36 23.79
CA PHE A 502 9.23 6.71 23.83
C PHE A 502 9.76 7.56 24.97
N SER A 503 9.91 8.87 24.71
CA SER A 503 10.34 9.87 25.70
C SER A 503 11.80 9.78 26.16
N GLN A 504 12.60 8.87 25.61
CA GLN A 504 14.04 8.87 25.83
C GLN A 504 14.70 10.08 25.14
N ALA A 505 15.47 10.89 25.86
CA ALA A 505 16.29 11.95 25.24
C ALA A 505 17.49 11.39 24.46
N SER A 506 17.96 10.20 24.85
CA SER A 506 19.01 9.46 24.16
C SER A 506 18.56 8.01 23.95
N PRO A 507 18.58 7.50 22.70
CA PRO A 507 18.10 6.16 22.40
C PRO A 507 18.99 5.09 23.03
N THR A 508 18.38 3.96 23.38
CA THR A 508 19.09 2.72 23.76
C THR A 508 18.98 1.70 22.63
N PHE A 509 20.01 0.86 22.44
CA PHE A 509 20.00 -0.15 21.38
C PHE A 509 20.23 -1.56 21.96
N ALA A 510 19.46 -2.52 21.46
CA ALA A 510 19.46 -3.90 21.94
C ALA A 510 19.51 -4.91 20.79
N ASN A 511 19.96 -6.12 21.11
CA ASN A 511 19.95 -7.26 20.20
C ASN A 511 18.81 -8.23 20.49
N CYS A 512 18.65 -9.22 19.61
CA CYS A 512 17.61 -10.25 19.74
C CYS A 512 17.80 -11.22 20.91
N SER A 513 18.94 -11.19 21.60
CA SER A 513 19.16 -11.97 22.83
C SER A 513 18.78 -11.19 24.10
N GLY A 514 18.28 -9.95 23.98
CA GLY A 514 17.86 -9.17 25.13
C GLY A 514 18.97 -8.37 25.81
N PHE A 515 20.19 -8.36 25.24
CA PHE A 515 21.34 -7.66 25.80
C PHE A 515 21.57 -6.32 25.09
N PRO A 516 22.04 -5.28 25.82
CA PRO A 516 22.46 -4.04 25.18
C PRO A 516 23.60 -4.35 24.21
N VAL A 517 23.59 -3.68 23.07
CA VAL A 517 24.74 -3.73 22.17
C VAL A 517 25.84 -2.85 22.80
N LEU A 518 26.86 -3.47 23.40
CA LEU A 518 27.95 -2.77 24.09
C LEU A 518 29.24 -2.80 23.28
N GLY A 519 29.74 -1.61 22.94
CA GLY A 519 31.15 -1.35 22.66
C GLY A 519 31.48 0.06 23.15
N GLY A 520 32.38 0.17 24.14
CA GLY A 520 32.63 1.40 24.90
C GLY A 520 32.91 2.64 24.03
N ALA A 521 32.49 3.81 24.50
CA ALA A 521 32.74 5.14 23.94
C ALA A 521 33.01 5.14 22.40
N GLY A 522 32.02 4.72 21.61
CA GLY A 522 32.15 4.67 20.15
C GLY A 522 31.37 3.57 19.41
N ALA A 523 30.78 2.56 20.08
CA ALA A 523 29.86 1.63 19.39
C ALA A 523 28.41 2.07 19.61
N THR A 524 27.96 2.98 18.74
CA THR A 524 26.60 3.52 18.62
C THR A 524 25.92 3.04 17.34
N THR A 525 26.43 1.98 16.69
CA THR A 525 26.01 1.59 15.33
C THR A 525 25.67 0.12 15.23
N CYS A 526 24.55 -0.20 14.58
CA CYS A 526 24.11 -1.57 14.29
C CYS A 526 24.94 -2.24 13.19
N ILE A 527 25.62 -1.45 12.35
CA ILE A 527 26.54 -1.96 11.33
C ILE A 527 27.72 -2.67 12.02
N GLY A 528 27.95 -3.94 11.66
CA GLY A 528 29.08 -4.73 12.17
C GLY A 528 28.97 -5.15 13.64
N ALA A 529 27.82 -4.91 14.29
CA ALA A 529 27.58 -5.29 15.67
C ALA A 529 27.54 -6.82 15.85
N SER A 530 28.07 -7.31 16.96
CA SER A 530 27.99 -8.70 17.37
C SER A 530 27.69 -8.79 18.88
N PRO A 531 26.50 -9.25 19.30
CA PRO A 531 25.40 -9.74 18.45
C PRO A 531 24.73 -8.62 17.64
N VAL A 532 24.15 -8.97 16.49
CA VAL A 532 23.44 -8.05 15.59
C VAL A 532 22.22 -7.44 16.29
N CYS A 533 21.90 -6.18 15.97
CA CYS A 533 20.73 -5.46 16.50
C CYS A 533 19.39 -6.15 16.18
N SER A 534 18.37 -5.85 16.98
CA SER A 534 16.96 -6.06 16.59
C SER A 534 16.60 -5.18 15.38
N ALA A 535 15.49 -5.50 14.69
CA ALA A 535 15.01 -4.68 13.58
C ALA A 535 14.68 -3.25 14.02
N ILE A 536 14.01 -3.07 15.18
CA ILE A 536 13.69 -1.74 15.71
C ILE A 536 14.95 -0.91 16.01
N SER A 537 15.98 -1.52 16.61
CA SER A 537 17.24 -0.81 16.92
C SER A 537 17.97 -0.37 15.65
N ALA A 538 18.06 -1.23 14.64
CA ALA A 538 18.70 -0.90 13.36
C ALA A 538 17.87 0.09 12.53
N GLY A 539 16.55 -0.09 12.48
CA GLY A 539 15.63 0.81 11.78
C GLY A 539 15.63 2.22 12.35
N TYR A 540 15.70 2.36 13.68
CA TYR A 540 15.80 3.68 14.32
C TYR A 540 17.06 4.42 13.85
N GLN A 541 18.18 3.71 13.77
CA GLN A 541 19.45 4.30 13.31
C GLN A 541 19.44 4.60 11.82
N ALA A 542 18.77 3.77 11.01
CA ALA A 542 18.57 4.06 9.59
C ALA A 542 17.80 5.38 9.42
N GLU A 543 16.69 5.57 10.14
CA GLU A 543 15.91 6.81 10.12
C GLU A 543 16.67 8.02 10.65
N ASP A 544 17.39 7.88 11.76
CA ASP A 544 18.20 8.96 12.34
C ASP A 544 19.32 9.41 11.37
N TYR A 545 19.95 8.44 10.68
CA TYR A 545 20.93 8.71 9.65
C TYR A 545 20.28 9.36 8.41
N TYR A 546 19.13 8.85 7.98
CA TYR A 546 18.38 9.37 6.84
C TYR A 546 17.99 10.84 7.03
N GLY A 547 17.38 11.15 8.18
CA GLY A 547 16.96 12.50 8.54
C GLY A 547 18.12 13.48 8.72
N SER A 548 19.22 13.07 9.37
CA SER A 548 20.40 13.92 9.55
C SER A 548 21.14 14.24 8.24
N HIS A 549 21.03 13.37 7.23
CA HIS A 549 21.64 13.56 5.91
C HIS A 549 20.68 14.19 4.89
N VAL A 550 19.42 14.42 5.30
CA VAL A 550 18.35 15.01 4.50
C VAL A 550 18.31 14.40 3.10
N PHE A 551 18.25 13.07 3.00
CA PHE A 551 18.12 12.42 1.69
C PHE A 551 16.82 12.85 0.99
N THR A 552 15.75 12.98 1.78
CA THR A 552 14.53 13.73 1.44
C THR A 552 14.14 14.62 2.64
N ILE A 553 13.10 15.44 2.47
CA ILE A 553 12.51 16.22 3.57
C ILE A 553 11.05 15.77 3.76
N PRO A 554 10.78 14.85 4.70
CA PRO A 554 9.42 14.52 5.10
C PRO A 554 8.69 15.74 5.62
N VAL A 555 7.41 15.91 5.24
CA VAL A 555 6.61 17.10 5.57
C VAL A 555 5.44 16.74 6.46
N SER A 556 4.62 15.79 6.02
CA SER A 556 3.41 15.40 6.74
C SER A 556 2.97 13.99 6.37
N SER A 557 2.35 13.28 7.31
CA SER A 557 1.55 12.10 7.04
C SER A 557 0.06 12.46 6.96
N GLY A 558 -0.70 11.68 6.19
CA GLY A 558 -2.13 11.87 5.98
C GLY A 558 -2.98 10.98 6.89
N ASN A 559 -4.23 11.40 7.11
CA ASN A 559 -5.31 10.51 7.50
C ASN A 559 -6.42 10.68 6.46
N ASP A 560 -6.46 9.76 5.51
CA ASP A 560 -7.29 9.88 4.32
C ASP A 560 -8.66 9.20 4.42
N VAL A 561 -9.65 9.82 3.76
CA VAL A 561 -11.08 9.45 3.80
C VAL A 561 -11.59 9.30 2.39
N GLN A 562 -12.01 8.11 1.98
CA GLN A 562 -12.50 7.91 0.61
C GLN A 562 -14.03 7.84 0.57
N ALA A 563 -14.59 8.23 -0.58
CA ALA A 563 -16.03 8.17 -0.80
C ALA A 563 -16.47 6.78 -1.22
N ARG A 564 -17.64 6.40 -0.71
CA ARG A 564 -18.47 5.39 -1.37
C ARG A 564 -19.93 5.80 -1.36
N ILE A 565 -20.67 5.39 -2.38
CA ILE A 565 -22.11 5.56 -2.38
C ILE A 565 -22.76 4.59 -1.35
N ASN A 566 -23.85 5.02 -0.72
CA ASN A 566 -24.46 4.34 0.43
C ASN A 566 -25.05 2.93 0.19
N ASN A 567 -25.35 2.56 -1.05
CA ASN A 567 -25.91 1.27 -1.44
C ASN A 567 -24.88 0.14 -1.48
N TRP A 568 -23.59 0.40 -1.26
CA TRP A 568 -22.54 -0.62 -1.07
C TRP A 568 -22.20 -0.77 0.41
N PRO A 569 -23.00 -1.47 1.23
CA PRO A 569 -22.80 -1.49 2.69
C PRO A 569 -21.45 -2.10 3.08
N LEU A 570 -20.90 -1.69 4.24
CA LEU A 570 -19.83 -2.46 4.89
C LEU A 570 -20.30 -3.89 5.17
N GLY A 571 -19.36 -4.83 5.12
CA GLY A 571 -19.61 -6.21 5.52
C GLY A 571 -20.10 -6.29 6.98
N SER A 572 -20.92 -7.29 7.28
CA SER A 572 -21.33 -7.65 8.64
C SER A 572 -21.02 -9.12 8.90
N SER A 573 -21.16 -9.58 10.14
CA SER A 573 -21.04 -11.00 10.49
C SER A 573 -22.06 -11.91 9.79
N THR A 574 -23.08 -11.35 9.14
CA THR A 574 -24.16 -12.10 8.48
C THR A 574 -24.27 -11.83 6.98
N THR A 575 -23.62 -10.78 6.47
CA THR A 575 -23.72 -10.34 5.07
C THR A 575 -22.35 -9.88 4.56
N PRO A 576 -21.86 -10.42 3.42
CA PRO A 576 -20.72 -9.84 2.71
C PRO A 576 -20.96 -8.37 2.38
N GLY A 577 -19.86 -7.63 2.26
CA GLY A 577 -19.90 -6.22 1.90
C GLY A 577 -18.51 -5.64 1.88
N TRP A 578 -18.48 -4.33 1.71
CA TRP A 578 -17.26 -3.54 1.62
C TRP A 578 -16.36 -3.72 2.84
N ILE A 579 -15.04 -3.81 2.64
CA ILE A 579 -14.02 -3.80 3.69
C ILE A 579 -13.02 -2.68 3.46
N THR A 580 -12.71 -1.94 4.53
CA THR A 580 -11.77 -0.81 4.53
C THR A 580 -10.48 -1.10 5.32
N ALA A 581 -10.18 -2.38 5.60
CA ALA A 581 -9.06 -2.77 6.45
C ALA A 581 -7.99 -3.56 5.69
N PHE A 582 -6.73 -3.26 6.00
CA PHE A 582 -5.54 -3.87 5.42
C PHE A 582 -4.45 -4.01 6.50
N GLY A 583 -3.91 -5.22 6.69
CA GLY A 583 -2.59 -5.46 7.29
C GLY A 583 -2.30 -4.95 8.70
N GLY A 584 -3.26 -4.40 9.44
CA GLY A 584 -2.91 -3.71 10.69
C GLY A 584 -3.73 -2.47 10.98
N GLY A 585 -4.26 -1.87 9.93
CA GLY A 585 -4.90 -0.57 9.94
C GLY A 585 -5.99 -0.47 8.88
N PHE A 586 -6.61 0.70 8.82
CA PHE A 586 -7.55 1.02 7.75
C PHE A 586 -6.71 1.38 6.52
N SER A 587 -6.94 0.70 5.40
CA SER A 587 -6.51 1.21 4.10
C SER A 587 -7.78 1.69 3.42
N PRO A 588 -7.96 3.01 3.30
CA PRO A 588 -9.15 3.56 2.71
C PRO A 588 -9.10 3.44 1.18
N SER A 589 -7.96 3.05 0.58
CA SER A 589 -7.74 2.94 -0.87
C SER A 589 -8.28 1.66 -1.50
N ALA A 590 -8.71 1.80 -2.76
CA ALA A 590 -8.86 0.75 -3.79
C ALA A 590 -7.93 -0.44 -3.51
N ASN A 591 -8.41 -1.46 -2.81
CA ASN A 591 -7.57 -2.58 -2.40
C ASN A 591 -8.17 -3.92 -2.82
N PHE A 592 -7.29 -4.92 -2.91
CA PHE A 592 -7.66 -6.27 -3.32
C PHE A 592 -8.85 -6.84 -2.54
N PHE A 593 -8.91 -6.66 -1.21
CA PHE A 593 -9.97 -7.25 -0.39
C PHE A 593 -11.34 -6.59 -0.56
N GLU A 594 -11.36 -5.31 -0.92
CA GLU A 594 -12.56 -4.57 -1.26
C GLU A 594 -13.26 -5.21 -2.47
N TRP A 595 -12.53 -5.41 -3.57
CA TRP A 595 -13.08 -5.94 -4.82
C TRP A 595 -13.52 -7.39 -4.73
N LEU A 596 -12.94 -8.16 -3.80
CA LEU A 596 -13.35 -9.52 -3.50
C LEU A 596 -14.76 -9.59 -2.88
N ASN A 597 -15.06 -8.74 -1.89
CA ASN A 597 -16.31 -8.85 -1.12
C ASN A 597 -17.35 -7.76 -1.42
N ALA A 598 -17.03 -6.79 -2.28
CA ALA A 598 -17.96 -5.74 -2.69
C ALA A 598 -19.24 -6.35 -3.28
N TYR A 599 -20.38 -6.02 -2.66
CA TYR A 599 -21.70 -6.45 -3.10
C TYR A 599 -22.74 -5.38 -2.79
N SER A 600 -23.67 -5.17 -3.73
CA SER A 600 -24.87 -4.38 -3.51
C SER A 600 -26.11 -5.11 -4.00
N ALA A 601 -27.19 -5.09 -3.21
CA ALA A 601 -28.50 -5.56 -3.66
C ALA A 601 -29.20 -4.57 -4.59
N THR A 602 -28.74 -3.32 -4.63
CA THR A 602 -29.32 -2.24 -5.42
C THR A 602 -28.22 -1.42 -6.09
N PRO A 603 -27.32 -2.02 -6.89
CA PRO A 603 -26.26 -1.29 -7.56
C PRO A 603 -26.86 -0.39 -8.65
N ALA A 604 -26.16 0.69 -9.00
CA ALA A 604 -26.62 1.58 -10.08
C ALA A 604 -26.59 0.87 -11.45
N ILE A 605 -25.60 0.00 -11.65
CA ILE A 605 -25.49 -0.91 -12.79
C ILE A 605 -25.52 -2.34 -12.25
N SER A 606 -26.50 -3.13 -12.68
CA SER A 606 -26.67 -4.51 -12.22
C SER A 606 -25.43 -5.36 -12.54
N GLY A 607 -24.85 -6.00 -11.52
CA GLY A 607 -23.71 -6.89 -11.71
C GLY A 607 -22.37 -6.18 -11.89
N THR A 608 -22.31 -4.86 -11.70
CA THR A 608 -21.10 -4.07 -11.93
C THR A 608 -20.75 -3.24 -10.72
N PHE A 609 -19.51 -3.35 -10.29
CA PHE A 609 -18.88 -2.42 -9.36
C PHE A 609 -17.99 -1.44 -10.13
N ARG A 610 -18.11 -0.13 -9.84
CA ARG A 610 -17.42 0.95 -10.56
C ARG A 610 -16.48 1.71 -9.62
N GLN A 611 -15.19 1.56 -9.84
CA GLN A 611 -14.13 2.25 -9.10
C GLN A 611 -13.60 3.43 -9.93
N SER A 612 -13.35 4.59 -9.32
CA SER A 612 -12.50 5.62 -9.95
C SER A 612 -11.07 5.56 -9.43
N PHE A 613 -10.12 5.87 -10.32
CA PHE A 613 -8.70 6.11 -10.05
C PHE A 613 -8.36 7.60 -10.19
N LEU A 614 -7.47 8.13 -9.35
CA LEU A 614 -7.14 9.57 -9.36
C LEU A 614 -6.48 9.98 -10.67
N THR A 615 -5.62 9.11 -11.19
CA THR A 615 -4.83 9.34 -12.40
C THR A 615 -4.88 8.10 -13.28
N THR A 616 -4.28 8.21 -14.46
CA THR A 616 -4.12 7.11 -15.40
C THR A 616 -3.09 6.08 -14.92
N VAL A 617 -3.32 4.84 -15.31
CA VAL A 617 -2.37 3.73 -15.31
C VAL A 617 -1.32 4.01 -16.38
N ASP A 618 -0.05 3.72 -16.08
CA ASP A 618 1.08 3.98 -16.98
C ASP A 618 1.48 2.72 -17.75
N SER A 619 1.50 1.55 -17.09
CA SER A 619 1.71 0.27 -17.78
C SER A 619 1.10 -0.90 -17.00
N LEU A 620 0.50 -1.85 -17.75
CA LEU A 620 0.03 -3.12 -17.19
C LEU A 620 1.00 -4.28 -17.46
N SER A 621 2.25 -4.02 -17.83
CA SER A 621 3.27 -5.07 -17.87
C SER A 621 3.82 -5.29 -16.47
N PRO A 622 3.81 -6.52 -15.91
CA PRO A 622 4.40 -6.80 -14.60
C PRO A 622 5.89 -6.43 -14.49
N PHE A 623 6.60 -6.32 -15.62
CA PHE A 623 8.00 -5.91 -15.67
C PHE A 623 8.18 -4.39 -15.59
N GLU A 624 7.17 -3.63 -15.99
CA GLU A 624 7.25 -2.16 -16.18
C GLU A 624 6.30 -1.37 -15.28
N SER A 625 5.35 -2.01 -14.59
CA SER A 625 4.42 -1.39 -13.64
C SER A 625 5.17 -0.70 -12.50
N ARG A 626 4.81 0.54 -12.18
CA ARG A 626 5.55 1.39 -11.21
C ARG A 626 4.65 2.17 -10.27
N THR A 627 3.41 2.39 -10.67
CA THR A 627 2.46 3.15 -9.87
C THR A 627 1.57 2.24 -9.05
N LEU A 628 1.02 2.80 -7.97
CA LEU A 628 0.00 2.13 -7.16
C LEU A 628 -1.21 1.73 -8.01
N TRP A 629 -1.59 2.54 -9.00
CA TRP A 629 -2.71 2.26 -9.91
C TRP A 629 -2.42 1.10 -10.86
N ASP A 630 -1.20 1.00 -11.39
CA ASP A 630 -0.77 -0.16 -12.17
C ASP A 630 -0.93 -1.44 -11.34
N ALA A 631 -0.41 -1.41 -10.11
CA ALA A 631 -0.46 -2.53 -9.17
C ALA A 631 -1.91 -2.89 -8.79
N TYR A 632 -2.81 -1.90 -8.64
CA TYR A 632 -4.22 -2.13 -8.39
C TYR A 632 -4.91 -2.91 -9.51
N VAL A 633 -4.72 -2.53 -10.76
CA VAL A 633 -5.27 -3.32 -11.88
C VAL A 633 -4.63 -4.70 -11.95
N LEU A 634 -3.30 -4.78 -11.83
CA LEU A 634 -2.56 -6.05 -11.89
C LEU A 634 -2.98 -7.03 -10.79
N SER A 635 -3.20 -6.57 -9.55
CA SER A 635 -3.63 -7.40 -8.42
C SER A 635 -5.03 -8.00 -8.58
N ASN A 636 -5.86 -7.47 -9.48
CA ASN A 636 -7.13 -8.08 -9.84
C ASN A 636 -6.97 -9.22 -10.86
N ILE A 637 -5.93 -9.15 -11.71
CA ILE A 637 -5.66 -10.07 -12.80
C ILE A 637 -4.73 -11.21 -12.37
N TYR A 638 -3.70 -10.91 -11.58
CA TYR A 638 -2.69 -11.84 -11.08
C TYR A 638 -2.76 -11.96 -9.55
N ASP A 639 -2.49 -13.15 -9.02
CA ASP A 639 -2.31 -13.34 -7.57
C ASP A 639 -0.83 -13.38 -7.17
N SER A 640 -0.60 -13.31 -5.87
CA SER A 640 0.68 -13.48 -5.19
C SER A 640 0.67 -14.71 -4.26
N LEU A 641 1.84 -15.17 -3.82
CA LEU A 641 1.97 -16.37 -2.98
C LEU A 641 1.22 -16.23 -1.66
N PHE A 642 1.38 -15.07 -1.00
CA PHE A 642 0.76 -14.74 0.26
C PHE A 642 -0.01 -13.42 0.14
N VAL A 643 -1.00 -13.25 1.02
CA VAL A 643 -1.67 -11.96 1.25
C VAL A 643 -1.65 -11.63 2.72
N GLN A 644 -1.58 -10.36 3.09
CA GLN A 644 -1.68 -9.96 4.49
C GLN A 644 -3.08 -10.25 5.04
N ASN A 645 -3.19 -10.58 6.32
CA ASN A 645 -4.50 -10.76 6.96
C ASN A 645 -5.20 -9.39 7.13
N PRO A 646 -6.32 -9.11 6.43
CA PRO A 646 -7.01 -7.82 6.53
C PRO A 646 -7.74 -7.60 7.87
N GLN A 647 -7.86 -8.64 8.71
CA GLN A 647 -8.50 -8.59 10.03
C GLN A 647 -7.49 -8.49 11.18
N CYS A 648 -6.23 -8.21 10.87
CA CYS A 648 -5.15 -8.21 11.83
C CYS A 648 -4.79 -6.79 12.24
N THR A 649 -4.58 -6.53 13.54
CA THR A 649 -3.94 -5.29 14.03
C THR A 649 -3.11 -5.55 15.27
N ASN A 650 -1.94 -4.90 15.40
CA ASN A 650 -1.16 -4.92 16.65
C ASN A 650 -1.50 -3.72 17.55
N SER A 651 -2.24 -2.73 17.04
CA SER A 651 -2.59 -1.55 17.82
C SER A 651 -3.72 -1.92 18.76
N ALA A 652 -3.39 -2.06 20.05
CA ALA A 652 -4.38 -2.33 21.10
C ALA A 652 -5.49 -1.25 21.13
N THR A 653 -5.13 0.00 20.81
CA THR A 653 -6.07 1.13 20.75
C THR A 653 -7.00 1.02 19.54
N LEU A 654 -6.49 0.67 18.35
CA LEU A 654 -7.32 0.44 17.17
C LEU A 654 -8.19 -0.81 17.34
N ALA A 655 -7.64 -1.90 17.85
CA ALA A 655 -8.40 -3.12 18.16
C ALA A 655 -9.61 -2.83 19.07
N ALA A 656 -9.41 -2.05 20.13
CA ALA A 656 -10.45 -1.69 21.08
C ALA A 656 -11.52 -0.76 20.49
N THR A 657 -11.14 0.16 19.59
CA THR A 657 -12.04 1.19 19.05
C THR A 657 -12.76 0.75 17.78
N ALA A 658 -12.13 -0.13 16.99
CA ALA A 658 -12.60 -0.58 15.70
C ALA A 658 -13.28 -1.97 15.70
N GLY A 659 -13.19 -2.70 16.82
CA GLY A 659 -13.75 -4.06 16.93
C GLY A 659 -12.97 -5.12 16.15
N VAL A 660 -11.70 -4.84 15.80
CA VAL A 660 -10.80 -5.76 15.10
C VAL A 660 -10.10 -6.69 16.11
N PRO A 661 -9.88 -7.98 15.80
CA PRO A 661 -9.00 -8.83 16.60
C PRO A 661 -7.56 -8.28 16.68
N GLN A 662 -7.02 -8.16 17.90
CA GLN A 662 -5.60 -7.88 18.10
C GLN A 662 -4.77 -9.14 17.82
N CYS A 663 -3.86 -9.08 16.86
CA CYS A 663 -2.93 -10.14 16.53
C CYS A 663 -1.62 -10.03 17.31
N SER A 664 -0.86 -11.13 17.39
CA SER A 664 0.50 -11.14 17.94
C SER A 664 1.51 -10.34 17.10
N SER A 665 1.24 -10.18 15.80
CA SER A 665 2.04 -9.37 14.87
C SER A 665 1.12 -8.78 13.80
N ILE A 666 1.44 -7.56 13.37
CA ILE A 666 0.89 -6.92 12.16
C ILE A 666 1.27 -7.65 10.85
N LEU A 667 2.27 -8.54 10.89
CA LEU A 667 2.82 -9.23 9.72
C LEU A 667 2.18 -10.59 9.48
N GLN A 668 0.96 -10.83 9.99
CA GLN A 668 0.33 -12.12 9.83
C GLN A 668 -0.06 -12.33 8.35
N ASN A 669 0.68 -13.20 7.67
CA ASN A 669 0.44 -13.56 6.29
C ASN A 669 -0.50 -14.76 6.19
N ILE A 670 -1.32 -14.74 5.15
CA ILE A 670 -2.21 -15.82 4.74
C ILE A 670 -1.57 -16.54 3.54
N ASP A 671 -1.48 -17.86 3.62
CA ASP A 671 -1.20 -18.72 2.48
C ASP A 671 -2.32 -18.53 1.44
N TRP A 672 -2.01 -17.85 0.33
CA TRP A 672 -2.99 -17.46 -0.69
C TRP A 672 -2.96 -18.40 -1.90
N MET A 673 -1.89 -18.37 -2.67
CA MET A 673 -1.64 -19.36 -3.72
C MET A 673 -1.01 -20.65 -3.16
N THR A 674 -0.54 -20.63 -1.92
CA THR A 674 0.00 -21.79 -1.20
C THR A 674 -1.06 -22.46 -0.32
N THR A 675 -0.79 -23.71 0.05
CA THR A 675 -1.51 -24.41 1.13
C THR A 675 -0.72 -24.44 2.43
N SER A 676 0.60 -24.24 2.33
CA SER A 676 1.52 -24.13 3.46
C SER A 676 2.87 -23.60 2.97
N HIS A 677 3.60 -22.94 3.87
CA HIS A 677 5.03 -22.69 3.73
C HIS A 677 5.78 -23.02 5.02
N SER A 678 7.08 -23.26 4.94
CA SER A 678 7.92 -23.48 6.13
C SER A 678 9.40 -23.23 5.88
N PHE A 679 10.09 -22.69 6.89
CA PHE A 679 11.55 -22.62 6.89
C PHE A 679 12.19 -23.95 7.28
N LEU A 680 12.94 -24.56 6.35
CA LEU A 680 13.68 -25.81 6.58
C LEU A 680 15.01 -25.58 7.31
N CYS A 681 15.68 -24.48 6.97
CA CYS A 681 16.92 -24.03 7.60
C CYS A 681 16.94 -22.50 7.71
N TYR A 682 17.66 -21.96 8.70
CA TYR A 682 17.88 -20.52 8.91
C TYR A 682 18.91 -20.28 10.02
N SER A 683 19.48 -19.07 10.10
CA SER A 683 20.35 -18.67 11.22
C SER A 683 19.60 -18.71 12.56
N GLY A 684 20.13 -19.44 13.55
CA GLY A 684 19.44 -19.72 14.82
C GLY A 684 18.47 -20.92 14.76
N GLY A 685 18.29 -21.53 13.59
CA GLY A 685 17.56 -22.79 13.38
C GLY A 685 18.46 -23.93 12.90
N PRO A 686 17.90 -24.97 12.24
CA PRO A 686 18.70 -25.97 11.54
C PRO A 686 19.59 -25.30 10.48
N SER A 687 20.82 -25.81 10.30
CA SER A 687 21.76 -25.25 9.32
C SER A 687 21.39 -25.61 7.88
N CYS A 688 21.66 -24.71 6.94
CA CYS A 688 21.42 -24.97 5.52
C CYS A 688 22.49 -25.92 4.96
N ASN A 689 22.12 -27.20 4.86
CA ASN A 689 22.97 -28.26 4.35
C ASN A 689 22.14 -29.28 3.58
N ALA A 690 22.81 -30.13 2.81
CA ALA A 690 22.16 -31.13 1.95
C ALA A 690 21.19 -32.07 2.69
N ALA A 691 21.47 -32.39 3.96
CA ALA A 691 20.61 -33.28 4.74
C ALA A 691 19.30 -32.61 5.15
N ASN A 692 19.33 -31.32 5.52
CA ASN A 692 18.13 -30.58 5.90
C ASN A 692 17.30 -30.14 4.71
N LEU A 693 17.94 -29.78 3.58
CA LEU A 693 17.25 -29.35 2.36
C LEU A 693 16.68 -30.52 1.55
N GLY A 694 17.31 -31.70 1.63
CA GLY A 694 16.89 -32.91 0.92
C GLY A 694 17.46 -33.04 -0.50
N TYR A 695 18.41 -32.19 -0.89
CA TYR A 695 19.13 -32.28 -2.16
C TYR A 695 20.66 -32.10 -2.00
N GLY A 696 21.43 -32.87 -2.77
CA GLY A 696 22.78 -33.30 -2.41
C GLY A 696 23.99 -32.47 -2.87
N ASN A 697 23.82 -31.41 -3.67
CA ASN A 697 24.95 -30.65 -4.23
C ASN A 697 24.93 -29.19 -3.73
N SER A 698 26.05 -28.77 -3.11
CA SER A 698 26.25 -27.45 -2.50
C SER A 698 26.16 -26.27 -3.46
N THR A 699 26.24 -26.52 -4.77
CA THR A 699 26.06 -25.48 -5.79
C THR A 699 24.62 -24.97 -5.84
N TYR A 700 23.63 -25.81 -5.48
CA TYR A 700 22.20 -25.46 -5.51
C TYR A 700 21.70 -24.71 -4.27
N PHE A 701 22.58 -24.55 -3.28
CA PHE A 701 22.32 -23.77 -2.07
C PHE A 701 23.56 -22.96 -1.69
N ALA A 702 24.36 -22.55 -2.68
CA ALA A 702 25.49 -21.67 -2.43
C ALA A 702 24.96 -20.34 -1.88
N ASN A 703 25.69 -19.74 -0.93
CA ASN A 703 25.30 -18.49 -0.26
C ASN A 703 23.91 -18.53 0.42
N THR A 704 23.37 -19.72 0.67
CA THR A 704 22.07 -19.91 1.32
C THR A 704 22.24 -19.93 2.83
N THR A 705 21.60 -18.99 3.52
CA THR A 705 21.58 -18.93 4.98
C THR A 705 20.21 -19.24 5.57
N ALA A 706 19.14 -19.20 4.74
CA ALA A 706 17.82 -19.67 5.07
C ALA A 706 17.14 -20.30 3.83
N ASP A 707 16.17 -21.17 4.06
CA ASP A 707 15.39 -21.81 2.99
C ASP A 707 13.90 -21.82 3.34
N LEU A 708 13.09 -21.30 2.43
CA LEU A 708 11.63 -21.27 2.52
C LEU A 708 11.03 -22.25 1.51
N ARG A 709 10.47 -23.36 2.01
CA ARG A 709 9.72 -24.34 1.21
C ARG A 709 8.27 -23.93 1.10
N LEU A 710 7.75 -23.90 -0.12
CA LEU A 710 6.38 -23.56 -0.47
C LEU A 710 5.67 -24.79 -1.06
N SER A 711 4.44 -25.03 -0.62
CA SER A 711 3.52 -26.01 -1.22
C SER A 711 2.36 -25.26 -1.87
N LEU A 712 2.31 -25.24 -3.20
CA LEU A 712 1.28 -24.56 -3.97
C LEU A 712 -0.08 -25.26 -3.86
N ASN A 713 -1.16 -24.47 -3.92
CA ASN A 713 -2.52 -24.97 -3.97
C ASN A 713 -2.84 -25.49 -5.37
N ARG A 714 -3.19 -26.78 -5.44
CA ARG A 714 -3.50 -27.48 -6.69
C ARG A 714 -4.83 -27.05 -7.35
N ALA A 715 -5.67 -26.32 -6.61
CA ALA A 715 -6.88 -25.72 -7.18
C ALA A 715 -6.58 -24.43 -7.96
N ASN A 716 -5.37 -23.87 -7.81
CA ASN A 716 -4.98 -22.69 -8.56
C ASN A 716 -4.85 -23.01 -10.04
N HIS A 717 -5.39 -22.13 -10.85
CA HIS A 717 -5.34 -22.22 -12.30
C HIS A 717 -5.31 -20.82 -12.88
N TRP A 718 -4.73 -20.73 -14.07
CA TRP A 718 -4.77 -19.56 -14.92
C TRP A 718 -6.16 -19.37 -15.50
N GLN A 719 -6.48 -18.14 -15.91
CA GLN A 719 -7.78 -17.78 -16.50
C GLN A 719 -8.07 -18.48 -17.83
N ASP A 720 -7.05 -19.05 -18.48
CA ASP A 720 -7.16 -19.93 -19.65
C ASP A 720 -7.29 -21.43 -19.29
N ALA A 721 -7.52 -21.73 -18.00
CA ALA A 721 -7.63 -23.05 -17.39
C ALA A 721 -6.33 -23.87 -17.28
N GLY A 722 -5.16 -23.31 -17.63
CA GLY A 722 -3.87 -23.95 -17.35
C GLY A 722 -3.60 -24.06 -15.83
N PRO A 723 -2.86 -25.08 -15.36
CA PRO A 723 -2.49 -25.15 -13.95
C PRO A 723 -1.44 -24.08 -13.59
N VAL A 724 -1.52 -23.54 -12.38
CA VAL A 724 -0.39 -22.77 -11.81
C VAL A 724 0.60 -23.75 -11.19
N THR A 725 1.88 -23.64 -11.55
CA THR A 725 2.93 -24.58 -11.13
C THR A 725 4.09 -23.88 -10.42
N ALA A 726 4.93 -24.68 -9.76
CA ALA A 726 6.18 -24.24 -9.15
C ALA A 726 7.14 -23.57 -10.14
N TRP A 727 7.01 -23.91 -11.43
CA TRP A 727 7.81 -23.33 -12.50
C TRP A 727 7.39 -21.92 -12.87
N ASP A 728 6.10 -21.59 -12.74
CA ASP A 728 5.62 -20.22 -12.94
C ASP A 728 6.15 -19.30 -11.84
N VAL A 729 6.22 -19.80 -10.59
CA VAL A 729 6.86 -19.08 -9.48
C VAL A 729 8.34 -18.83 -9.78
N LYS A 730 9.07 -19.88 -10.21
CA LYS A 730 10.48 -19.76 -10.60
C LYS A 730 10.67 -18.76 -11.75
N TYR A 731 9.86 -18.85 -12.80
CA TYR A 731 9.88 -17.94 -13.94
C TYR A 731 9.68 -16.49 -13.51
N SER A 732 8.63 -16.23 -12.73
CA SER A 732 8.28 -14.89 -12.25
C SER A 732 9.45 -14.29 -11.50
N PHE A 733 9.99 -15.01 -10.52
CA PHE A 733 11.04 -14.51 -9.65
C PHE A 733 12.35 -14.27 -10.40
N MET A 734 12.74 -15.19 -11.30
CA MET A 734 14.00 -15.04 -12.04
C MET A 734 13.94 -13.89 -13.05
N ASN A 735 12.84 -13.75 -13.78
CA ASN A 735 12.74 -12.74 -14.85
C ASN A 735 12.42 -11.34 -14.31
N LEU A 736 11.59 -11.21 -13.28
CA LEU A 736 11.39 -9.94 -12.59
C LEU A 736 12.71 -9.42 -12.01
N ASN A 737 13.48 -10.29 -11.34
CA ASN A 737 14.79 -9.91 -10.82
C ASN A 737 15.81 -9.58 -11.93
N ALA A 738 15.84 -10.36 -13.02
CA ALA A 738 16.78 -10.14 -14.12
C ALA A 738 16.49 -8.87 -14.93
N THR A 739 15.24 -8.42 -14.97
CA THR A 739 14.82 -7.16 -15.61
C THR A 739 14.90 -5.95 -14.69
N GLY A 740 15.07 -6.18 -13.38
CA GLY A 740 15.07 -5.11 -12.39
C GLY A 740 13.70 -4.44 -12.26
N ALA A 741 12.62 -5.21 -12.44
CA ALA A 741 11.26 -4.71 -12.29
C ALA A 741 11.04 -4.13 -10.88
N PHE A 742 10.21 -3.09 -10.75
CA PHE A 742 9.95 -2.41 -9.48
C PHE A 742 9.54 -3.38 -8.34
N GLN A 743 8.66 -4.34 -8.63
CA GLN A 743 8.24 -5.37 -7.66
C GLN A 743 9.30 -6.44 -7.35
N ALA A 744 10.42 -6.45 -8.06
CA ALA A 744 11.48 -7.44 -7.90
C ALA A 744 12.46 -7.10 -6.77
N THR A 745 12.35 -5.93 -6.14
CA THR A 745 13.23 -5.52 -5.04
C THR A 745 13.24 -6.54 -3.89
N SER A 746 12.07 -7.11 -3.57
CA SER A 746 11.92 -8.21 -2.61
C SER A 746 12.73 -9.48 -2.95
N LEU A 747 13.11 -9.64 -4.23
CA LEU A 747 13.83 -10.81 -4.73
C LEU A 747 15.36 -10.69 -4.58
N ALA A 748 15.88 -9.53 -4.19
CA ALA A 748 17.33 -9.36 -3.98
C ALA A 748 17.88 -10.30 -2.90
N ASN A 749 17.04 -10.74 -1.96
CA ASN A 749 17.38 -11.72 -0.94
C ASN A 749 17.39 -13.17 -1.46
N VAL A 750 16.82 -13.46 -2.63
CA VAL A 750 16.79 -14.83 -3.19
C VAL A 750 18.16 -15.15 -3.81
N ALA A 751 18.77 -16.25 -3.35
CA ALA A 751 20.04 -16.77 -3.88
C ALA A 751 19.79 -17.82 -4.98
N HIS A 752 18.87 -18.76 -4.72
CA HIS A 752 18.51 -19.83 -5.65
C HIS A 752 17.02 -20.18 -5.54
N ILE A 753 16.48 -20.77 -6.60
CA ILE A 753 15.11 -21.28 -6.63
C ILE A 753 15.14 -22.69 -7.19
N ASN A 754 14.70 -23.64 -6.38
CA ASN A 754 14.72 -25.06 -6.72
C ASN A 754 13.29 -25.62 -6.76
N VAL A 755 12.88 -26.10 -7.93
CA VAL A 755 11.60 -26.80 -8.09
C VAL A 755 11.82 -28.27 -7.75
N LEU A 756 11.06 -28.78 -6.78
CA LEU A 756 11.15 -30.18 -6.34
C LEU A 756 10.16 -31.05 -7.10
N ASP A 757 8.95 -30.53 -7.28
CA ASP A 757 7.89 -31.09 -8.10
C ASP A 757 6.97 -29.98 -8.63
N GLU A 758 5.96 -30.35 -9.41
CA GLU A 758 5.01 -29.43 -10.04
C GLU A 758 4.34 -28.42 -9.09
N PHE A 759 4.24 -28.71 -7.78
CA PHE A 759 3.58 -27.85 -6.80
C PHE A 759 4.46 -27.54 -5.58
N THR A 760 5.75 -27.89 -5.61
CA THR A 760 6.66 -27.68 -4.48
C THR A 760 7.93 -26.98 -4.94
N VAL A 761 8.22 -25.84 -4.34
CA VAL A 761 9.38 -25.00 -4.65
C VAL A 761 10.08 -24.54 -3.38
N ASP A 762 11.40 -24.54 -3.43
CA ASP A 762 12.28 -24.02 -2.39
C ASP A 762 12.89 -22.69 -2.83
N LEU A 763 12.71 -21.67 -2.00
CA LEU A 763 13.38 -20.38 -2.12
C LEU A 763 14.58 -20.38 -1.18
N ASN A 764 15.77 -20.49 -1.74
CA ASN A 764 17.01 -20.37 -0.98
C ASN A 764 17.37 -18.90 -0.84
N LEU A 765 17.52 -18.43 0.39
CA LEU A 765 17.66 -17.02 0.73
C LEU A 765 19.06 -16.71 1.27
N LYS A 766 19.55 -15.51 0.97
CA LYS A 766 20.81 -14.95 1.48
C LYS A 766 20.72 -14.61 2.96
N ALA A 767 19.52 -14.27 3.44
CA ALA A 767 19.21 -13.98 4.82
C ALA A 767 17.72 -14.23 5.13
N LYS A 768 17.37 -14.23 6.42
CA LYS A 768 15.98 -14.25 6.89
C LYS A 768 15.84 -13.18 7.97
N GLY A 769 14.88 -12.29 7.81
CA GLY A 769 14.44 -11.37 8.84
C GLY A 769 12.93 -11.42 9.10
N PRO A 770 12.40 -10.47 9.88
CA PRO A 770 11.01 -10.49 10.34
C PRO A 770 10.01 -10.22 9.21
N PHE A 771 10.43 -9.50 8.16
CA PHE A 771 9.59 -9.07 7.06
C PHE A 771 9.72 -9.94 5.80
N THR A 772 10.72 -10.82 5.77
CA THR A 772 11.08 -11.63 4.59
C THR A 772 9.90 -12.39 3.97
N GLU A 773 9.02 -13.00 4.78
CA GLU A 773 7.84 -13.71 4.25
C GLU A 773 6.85 -12.77 3.58
N LEU A 774 6.64 -11.57 4.13
CA LEU A 774 5.69 -10.60 3.59
C LEU A 774 6.09 -10.19 2.17
N PHE A 775 7.32 -9.75 2.00
CA PHE A 775 7.80 -9.19 0.73
C PHE A 775 7.99 -10.27 -0.34
N LEU A 776 8.54 -11.43 0.01
CA LEU A 776 8.60 -12.57 -0.93
C LEU A 776 7.21 -13.07 -1.31
N GLY A 777 6.25 -12.98 -0.39
CA GLY A 777 4.88 -13.39 -0.57
C GLY A 777 4.08 -12.53 -1.54
N GLY A 778 4.38 -11.23 -1.60
CA GLY A 778 3.63 -10.22 -2.37
C GLY A 778 4.00 -10.11 -3.85
N VAL A 779 5.01 -10.84 -4.32
CA VAL A 779 5.46 -10.78 -5.72
C VAL A 779 4.42 -11.38 -6.66
N THR A 780 4.13 -10.70 -7.77
CA THR A 780 3.18 -11.15 -8.80
C THR A 780 3.64 -12.45 -9.45
N ILE A 781 2.75 -13.45 -9.55
CA ILE A 781 3.05 -14.70 -10.26
C ILE A 781 2.52 -14.62 -11.70
N ILE A 782 3.42 -14.78 -12.65
CA ILE A 782 3.25 -14.61 -14.10
C ILE A 782 3.24 -15.99 -14.78
N PRO A 783 2.31 -16.26 -15.72
CA PRO A 783 2.26 -17.52 -16.45
C PRO A 783 3.44 -17.65 -17.42
N GLY A 784 4.34 -18.60 -17.16
CA GLY A 784 5.49 -18.81 -18.02
C GLY A 784 5.10 -19.25 -19.43
N HIS A 785 3.98 -19.96 -19.60
CA HIS A 785 3.50 -20.40 -20.91
C HIS A 785 3.08 -19.26 -21.84
N ILE A 786 2.80 -18.07 -21.30
CA ILE A 786 2.45 -16.87 -22.07
C ILE A 786 3.68 -15.98 -22.27
N TRP A 787 4.45 -15.74 -21.21
CA TRP A 787 5.49 -14.72 -21.20
C TRP A 787 6.89 -15.23 -21.59
N SER A 788 7.13 -16.55 -21.50
CA SER A 788 8.41 -17.15 -21.85
C SER A 788 8.70 -17.11 -23.35
N ALA A 789 9.97 -16.92 -23.70
CA ALA A 789 10.45 -17.01 -25.08
C ALA A 789 10.20 -18.37 -25.74
N CYS A 790 9.94 -19.43 -24.96
CA CYS A 790 9.63 -20.75 -25.47
C CYS A 790 8.22 -20.90 -26.06
N GLY A 791 7.28 -20.04 -25.65
CA GLY A 791 5.86 -20.14 -25.96
C GLY A 791 5.17 -21.36 -25.34
N ALA A 792 3.83 -21.35 -25.38
CA ALA A 792 3.00 -22.28 -24.62
C ALA A 792 3.23 -23.77 -24.94
N ASN A 793 3.41 -24.14 -26.21
CA ASN A 793 3.58 -25.54 -26.60
C ASN A 793 4.86 -26.14 -26.02
N THR A 794 5.97 -25.42 -26.11
CA THR A 794 7.25 -25.86 -25.57
C THR A 794 7.20 -25.87 -24.05
N TRP A 795 6.68 -24.80 -23.44
CA TRP A 795 6.47 -24.73 -22.00
C TRP A 795 5.69 -25.94 -21.47
N ASN A 796 4.51 -26.21 -22.01
CA ASN A 796 3.65 -27.30 -21.53
C ASN A 796 4.26 -28.70 -21.73
N ASN A 797 5.08 -28.90 -22.78
CA ASN A 797 5.74 -30.17 -23.03
C ASN A 797 6.98 -30.39 -22.15
N GLU A 798 7.69 -29.31 -21.84
CA GLU A 798 8.92 -29.36 -21.07
C GLU A 798 8.64 -29.30 -19.57
N VAL A 799 7.65 -28.52 -19.13
CA VAL A 799 7.48 -28.11 -17.74
C VAL A 799 6.36 -28.86 -16.99
N THR A 800 5.21 -29.09 -17.64
CA THR A 800 4.00 -29.64 -16.99
C THR A 800 4.14 -31.14 -16.68
N GLY A 801 3.75 -31.57 -15.47
CA GLY A 801 3.77 -32.98 -15.05
C GLY A 801 5.15 -33.59 -14.77
N LYS A 802 6.23 -32.79 -14.72
CA LYS A 802 7.58 -33.25 -14.35
C LYS A 802 7.73 -33.34 -12.83
N ASN A 803 8.24 -34.47 -12.36
CA ASN A 803 8.67 -34.66 -10.97
C ASN A 803 10.20 -34.75 -10.96
N ILE A 804 10.88 -33.78 -10.33
CA ILE A 804 12.36 -33.72 -10.26
C ILE A 804 12.86 -34.14 -8.86
N ALA A 805 12.04 -34.85 -8.08
CA ALA A 805 12.46 -35.34 -6.77
C ALA A 805 13.59 -36.38 -6.91
N GLY A 806 14.81 -35.96 -6.59
CA GLY A 806 15.99 -36.82 -6.49
C GLY A 806 17.01 -36.63 -7.61
N THR A 807 18.15 -36.03 -7.28
CA THR A 807 19.41 -35.96 -8.05
C THR A 807 19.44 -35.21 -9.39
N SER A 808 18.30 -34.80 -9.95
CA SER A 808 18.23 -34.11 -11.27
C SER A 808 17.82 -32.62 -11.22
N ILE A 809 18.08 -31.91 -10.12
CA ILE A 809 17.89 -30.44 -10.02
C ILE A 809 18.84 -29.66 -10.98
N VAL A 810 19.73 -30.36 -11.70
CA VAL A 810 20.79 -29.80 -12.55
C VAL A 810 20.32 -29.64 -13.99
N ASN A 811 20.32 -28.41 -14.52
CA ASN A 811 20.06 -28.12 -15.94
C ASN A 811 18.82 -28.85 -16.46
N ALA A 812 17.70 -28.63 -15.78
CA ALA A 812 16.41 -28.99 -16.33
C ALA A 812 16.36 -28.34 -17.74
N ALA A 813 16.00 -29.09 -18.79
CA ALA A 813 15.85 -28.51 -20.13
C ALA A 813 14.90 -27.28 -20.09
N GLU A 814 13.96 -27.37 -19.15
CA GLU A 814 13.01 -26.37 -18.67
C GLU A 814 13.66 -25.02 -18.29
N ASP A 815 14.92 -24.99 -17.81
CA ASP A 815 15.64 -23.75 -17.45
C ASP A 815 15.88 -22.84 -18.66
N THR A 816 15.86 -23.39 -19.89
CA THR A 816 15.93 -22.59 -21.13
C THR A 816 14.68 -21.71 -21.28
N CYS A 817 13.52 -22.24 -20.90
CA CYS A 817 12.25 -21.53 -20.95
C CYS A 817 12.04 -20.63 -19.74
N VAL A 818 12.59 -21.01 -18.59
CA VAL A 818 12.50 -20.21 -17.37
C VAL A 818 13.46 -19.02 -17.39
N GLY A 819 14.65 -19.17 -17.97
CA GLY A 819 15.73 -18.19 -17.88
C GLY A 819 16.63 -18.40 -16.67
N THR A 820 17.67 -17.58 -16.55
CA THR A 820 18.59 -17.58 -15.40
C THR A 820 18.73 -16.19 -14.79
N PHE A 821 19.22 -16.09 -13.55
CA PHE A 821 19.45 -14.79 -12.92
C PHE A 821 20.40 -13.93 -13.76
N GLY A 822 19.97 -12.71 -14.12
CA GLY A 822 20.70 -11.81 -15.01
C GLY A 822 20.60 -12.14 -16.50
N SER A 823 19.90 -13.21 -16.89
CA SER A 823 19.65 -13.57 -18.29
C SER A 823 18.20 -14.04 -18.45
N PRO A 824 17.25 -13.11 -18.65
CA PRO A 824 15.83 -13.42 -18.72
C PRO A 824 15.47 -14.22 -19.99
N SER A 825 14.39 -14.99 -19.92
CA SER A 825 13.78 -15.71 -21.05
C SER A 825 12.38 -15.15 -21.31
N ILE A 826 12.32 -14.03 -22.05
CA ILE A 826 11.08 -13.26 -22.26
C ILE A 826 10.75 -13.22 -23.76
N ILE A 827 9.48 -13.47 -24.09
CA ILE A 827 9.00 -13.51 -25.47
C ILE A 827 9.13 -12.14 -26.16
N SER A 828 9.30 -12.18 -27.48
CA SER A 828 9.21 -11.00 -28.35
C SER A 828 8.04 -11.14 -29.31
N VAL A 829 7.18 -10.13 -29.35
CA VAL A 829 6.03 -10.05 -30.25
C VAL A 829 6.24 -8.86 -31.19
N GLY A 830 6.16 -9.09 -32.50
CA GLY A 830 6.40 -8.03 -33.48
C GLY A 830 7.80 -7.41 -33.44
N GLY A 831 8.78 -8.09 -32.81
CA GLY A 831 10.14 -7.59 -32.61
C GLY A 831 10.35 -6.81 -31.30
N THR A 832 9.30 -6.59 -30.52
CA THR A 832 9.36 -5.94 -29.20
C THR A 832 9.32 -7.01 -28.10
N ARG A 833 10.27 -6.96 -27.17
CA ARG A 833 10.32 -7.86 -25.99
C ARG A 833 9.22 -7.46 -24.99
N ALA A 834 8.61 -8.43 -24.29
CA ALA A 834 7.43 -8.18 -23.45
C ALA A 834 7.70 -7.36 -22.17
N ASP A 835 8.96 -7.21 -21.80
CA ASP A 835 9.51 -6.34 -20.75
C ASP A 835 10.12 -5.06 -21.31
N ASN A 836 9.70 -4.63 -22.50
CA ASN A 836 10.05 -3.33 -23.03
C ASN A 836 8.97 -2.31 -22.61
N PRO A 837 9.33 -1.06 -22.25
CA PRO A 837 8.36 -0.03 -21.90
C PRO A 837 7.31 0.29 -22.99
N THR A 838 7.59 -0.04 -24.26
CA THR A 838 6.63 0.16 -25.37
C THR A 838 5.78 -1.08 -25.65
N PHE A 839 5.90 -2.14 -24.87
CA PHE A 839 5.10 -3.34 -25.04
C PHE A 839 3.76 -3.17 -24.32
N ASP A 840 2.68 -3.14 -25.10
CA ASP A 840 1.31 -3.07 -24.59
C ASP A 840 0.74 -4.49 -24.41
N PRO A 841 0.57 -4.99 -23.18
CA PRO A 841 0.03 -6.31 -22.93
C PRO A 841 -1.48 -6.44 -23.24
N VAL A 842 -2.25 -5.34 -23.27
CA VAL A 842 -3.67 -5.36 -23.63
C VAL A 842 -3.82 -5.60 -25.12
N THR A 843 -3.12 -4.85 -25.97
CA THR A 843 -3.16 -5.03 -27.43
C THR A 843 -2.68 -6.42 -27.85
N ASN A 844 -1.69 -6.97 -27.13
CA ASN A 844 -1.07 -8.25 -27.46
C ASN A 844 -1.78 -9.47 -26.86
N ASN A 845 -2.82 -9.29 -26.02
CA ASN A 845 -3.57 -10.35 -25.33
C ASN A 845 -2.77 -11.12 -24.26
N PHE A 846 -1.95 -10.42 -23.47
CA PHE A 846 -1.04 -11.02 -22.49
C PHE A 846 -1.56 -11.01 -21.05
N LEU A 847 -2.62 -10.25 -20.76
CA LEU A 847 -3.20 -10.10 -19.42
C LEU A 847 -4.08 -11.29 -19.02
N ILE A 848 -3.49 -12.48 -19.06
CA ILE A 848 -4.05 -13.73 -18.54
C ILE A 848 -3.32 -13.99 -17.23
N GLY A 849 -4.05 -13.97 -16.12
CA GLY A 849 -3.49 -14.24 -14.79
C GLY A 849 -4.29 -15.30 -14.04
N SER A 850 -4.21 -15.31 -12.70
CA SER A 850 -4.91 -16.27 -11.82
C SER A 850 -6.00 -15.61 -10.97
N GLY A 851 -6.09 -14.28 -11.02
CA GLY A 851 -6.86 -13.44 -10.10
C GLY A 851 -8.37 -13.53 -10.28
N SER A 852 -9.07 -12.73 -9.48
CA SER A 852 -10.53 -12.75 -9.39
C SER A 852 -11.25 -12.10 -10.59
N TYR A 853 -10.54 -11.29 -11.38
CA TYR A 853 -11.04 -10.69 -12.61
C TYR A 853 -10.10 -10.95 -13.79
N THR A 854 -10.67 -11.07 -14.99
CA THR A 854 -9.98 -11.31 -16.25
C THR A 854 -10.11 -10.13 -17.19
N CYS A 855 -9.05 -9.87 -17.96
CA CYS A 855 -9.12 -8.97 -19.10
C CYS A 855 -9.76 -9.73 -20.27
N GLN A 856 -11.00 -9.38 -20.59
CA GLN A 856 -11.71 -9.91 -21.77
C GLN A 856 -12.03 -8.78 -22.74
N SER A 857 -11.88 -9.07 -24.04
CA SER A 857 -12.13 -8.06 -25.06
C SER A 857 -13.59 -7.63 -25.03
N ILE A 858 -13.82 -6.32 -24.93
CA ILE A 858 -15.14 -5.70 -25.06
C ILE A 858 -15.60 -5.62 -26.53
N GLY A 859 -14.71 -5.95 -27.48
CA GLY A 859 -14.92 -5.82 -28.92
C GLY A 859 -14.97 -4.37 -29.41
N GLY A 860 -14.97 -4.17 -30.72
CA GLY A 860 -14.93 -2.85 -31.33
C GLY A 860 -13.92 -2.76 -32.47
N ALA A 861 -13.76 -1.57 -33.04
CA ALA A 861 -12.76 -1.34 -34.07
C ALA A 861 -11.37 -1.33 -33.45
N GLY A 862 -10.47 -2.22 -33.92
CA GLY A 862 -9.12 -2.37 -33.37
C GLY A 862 -9.00 -3.36 -32.22
N HIS A 863 -10.12 -3.84 -31.67
CA HIS A 863 -10.13 -4.82 -30.58
C HIS A 863 -10.21 -6.25 -31.12
N PRO A 864 -9.74 -7.25 -30.36
CA PRO A 864 -10.08 -8.65 -30.58
C PRO A 864 -11.59 -8.89 -30.53
N ALA A 865 -12.04 -10.08 -30.95
CA ALA A 865 -13.45 -10.46 -30.82
C ALA A 865 -13.92 -10.41 -29.35
N VAL A 866 -15.18 -10.05 -29.11
CA VAL A 866 -15.75 -9.98 -27.75
C VAL A 866 -15.52 -11.28 -26.98
N GLY A 867 -15.06 -11.19 -25.73
CA GLY A 867 -14.78 -12.34 -24.86
C GLY A 867 -13.41 -13.00 -25.09
N THR A 868 -12.59 -12.49 -26.02
CA THR A 868 -11.19 -12.93 -26.16
C THR A 868 -10.44 -12.64 -24.87
N LEU A 869 -9.80 -13.64 -24.27
CA LEU A 869 -9.03 -13.49 -23.03
C LEU A 869 -7.68 -12.79 -23.28
N GLY A 870 -7.23 -12.06 -22.27
CA GLY A 870 -5.90 -11.46 -22.19
C GLY A 870 -5.78 -10.05 -22.74
N GLY A 871 -6.79 -9.53 -23.45
CA GLY A 871 -6.69 -8.25 -24.14
C GLY A 871 -8.04 -7.59 -24.45
N GLY A 872 -8.00 -6.35 -24.93
CA GLY A 872 -9.17 -5.56 -25.32
C GLY A 872 -10.14 -5.18 -24.19
N CYS A 873 -9.71 -5.28 -22.93
CA CYS A 873 -10.53 -4.89 -21.77
C CYS A 873 -10.52 -3.38 -21.50
N SER A 874 -9.69 -2.61 -22.20
CA SER A 874 -9.70 -1.15 -22.17
C SER A 874 -10.50 -0.55 -23.33
N VAL A 875 -10.96 0.69 -23.20
CA VAL A 875 -11.82 1.38 -24.18
C VAL A 875 -11.16 1.64 -25.54
N ASP A 876 -9.85 1.81 -25.57
CA ASP A 876 -9.06 2.08 -26.78
C ASP A 876 -8.09 0.94 -27.13
N ASN A 877 -8.26 -0.21 -26.46
CA ASN A 877 -7.42 -1.40 -26.58
C ASN A 877 -5.96 -1.18 -26.16
N THR A 878 -5.65 -0.16 -25.34
CA THR A 878 -4.31 0.06 -24.79
C THR A 878 -4.19 -0.28 -23.30
N ASP A 879 -2.98 -0.45 -22.77
CA ASP A 879 -2.72 -0.65 -21.35
C ASP A 879 -2.68 0.64 -20.52
N ALA A 880 -2.60 1.79 -21.19
CA ALA A 880 -2.67 3.13 -20.60
C ALA A 880 -3.74 3.99 -21.30
N PRO A 881 -5.03 3.62 -21.20
CA PRO A 881 -6.10 4.35 -21.85
C PRO A 881 -6.15 5.79 -21.35
N GLY A 882 -6.51 6.72 -22.24
CA GLY A 882 -6.69 8.12 -21.86
C GLY A 882 -7.78 8.29 -20.79
N PHE A 883 -7.69 9.34 -19.97
CA PHE A 883 -8.63 9.59 -18.88
C PHE A 883 -10.10 9.63 -19.36
N GLY A 884 -10.99 8.91 -18.67
CA GLY A 884 -12.38 8.78 -19.07
C GLY A 884 -13.24 7.93 -18.12
N LEU A 885 -14.52 7.80 -18.45
CA LEU A 885 -15.43 6.90 -17.75
C LEU A 885 -15.46 5.55 -18.46
N GLY A 886 -15.24 4.48 -17.69
CA GLY A 886 -15.27 3.10 -18.17
C GLY A 886 -14.00 2.63 -18.87
N ASP A 887 -12.85 3.28 -18.60
CA ASP A 887 -11.57 3.07 -19.26
C ASP A 887 -11.10 1.62 -19.28
N PHE A 888 -11.31 0.90 -18.16
CA PHE A 888 -11.20 -0.56 -18.13
C PHE A 888 -12.52 -1.20 -17.71
N THR A 889 -12.81 -2.35 -18.31
CA THR A 889 -13.88 -3.25 -17.88
C THR A 889 -13.34 -4.66 -17.74
N LEU A 890 -13.09 -5.08 -16.50
CA LEU A 890 -12.66 -6.43 -16.17
C LEU A 890 -13.87 -7.33 -15.91
N THR A 891 -13.79 -8.58 -16.32
CA THR A 891 -14.87 -9.57 -16.18
C THR A 891 -14.50 -10.58 -15.10
N ARG A 892 -15.39 -10.90 -14.16
CA ARG A 892 -15.10 -11.88 -13.11
C ARG A 892 -14.63 -13.21 -13.70
N THR A 893 -13.57 -13.80 -13.14
CA THR A 893 -13.08 -15.13 -13.49
C THR A 893 -14.19 -16.18 -13.35
N GLY A 894 -14.39 -17.01 -14.38
CA GLY A 894 -15.54 -17.92 -14.47
C GLY A 894 -16.77 -17.35 -15.18
N CYS A 895 -16.72 -16.08 -15.61
CA CYS A 895 -17.69 -15.47 -16.51
C CYS A 895 -17.10 -15.23 -17.90
N THR A 896 -17.97 -15.25 -18.92
CA THR A 896 -17.64 -14.99 -20.31
C THR A 896 -18.37 -13.75 -20.79
N LEU A 897 -17.63 -12.79 -21.32
CA LEU A 897 -18.18 -11.60 -21.95
C LEU A 897 -18.67 -11.95 -23.36
N THR A 898 -19.91 -11.58 -23.66
CA THR A 898 -20.53 -11.77 -24.98
C THR A 898 -21.13 -10.47 -25.48
N SER A 899 -21.52 -10.41 -26.75
CA SER A 899 -22.24 -9.26 -27.30
C SER A 899 -23.60 -9.00 -26.64
N ALA A 900 -24.13 -9.97 -25.88
CA ALA A 900 -25.38 -9.84 -25.12
C ALA A 900 -25.15 -9.44 -23.64
N GLY A 901 -23.89 -9.27 -23.21
CA GLY A 901 -23.49 -9.02 -21.83
C GLY A 901 -22.66 -10.16 -21.23
N THR A 902 -22.45 -10.09 -19.91
CA THR A 902 -21.62 -11.04 -19.17
C THR A 902 -22.42 -12.28 -18.76
N ALA A 903 -21.92 -13.46 -19.13
CA ALA A 903 -22.50 -14.75 -18.81
C ALA A 903 -21.58 -15.54 -17.88
N CYS A 904 -21.94 -15.63 -16.60
CA CYS A 904 -21.28 -16.46 -15.60
C CYS A 904 -21.72 -17.91 -15.64
N GLY A 905 -20.75 -18.82 -15.46
CA GLY A 905 -20.97 -20.25 -15.26
C GLY A 905 -21.56 -20.57 -13.88
N ALA A 906 -21.64 -21.86 -13.56
CA ALA A 906 -22.08 -22.31 -12.24
C ALA A 906 -21.01 -21.99 -11.18
N ALA A 907 -21.45 -21.41 -10.05
CA ALA A 907 -20.63 -21.10 -8.88
C ALA A 907 -19.75 -22.28 -8.45
N GLY A 908 -18.46 -22.02 -8.26
CA GLY A 908 -17.44 -22.99 -7.84
C GLY A 908 -17.09 -24.02 -8.90
N SER A 909 -17.44 -23.82 -10.17
CA SER A 909 -16.97 -24.66 -11.27
C SER A 909 -15.44 -24.64 -11.40
N SER A 910 -14.86 -25.56 -12.18
CA SER A 910 -13.40 -25.62 -12.36
C SER A 910 -12.81 -24.45 -13.16
N SER A 911 -13.66 -23.62 -13.79
CA SER A 911 -13.28 -22.40 -14.49
C SER A 911 -13.50 -21.15 -13.63
N ASP A 912 -14.05 -21.30 -12.43
CA ASP A 912 -14.31 -20.21 -11.49
C ASP A 912 -13.06 -19.92 -10.68
N TYR A 913 -12.91 -18.69 -10.18
CA TYR A 913 -11.77 -18.32 -9.34
C TYR A 913 -11.60 -19.32 -8.19
N PHE A 914 -10.36 -19.75 -7.93
CA PHE A 914 -10.11 -20.84 -6.96
C PHE A 914 -10.54 -20.48 -5.53
N ARG A 915 -10.68 -19.17 -5.23
CA ARG A 915 -11.26 -18.66 -3.98
C ARG A 915 -12.65 -18.05 -4.11
N SER A 916 -13.38 -18.32 -5.20
CA SER A 916 -14.79 -17.92 -5.40
C SER A 916 -15.68 -18.22 -4.18
N SER A 917 -16.78 -17.48 -4.01
CA SER A 917 -17.83 -17.81 -3.02
C SER A 917 -18.35 -19.22 -3.22
N GLY A 918 -18.44 -19.69 -4.45
CA GLY A 918 -18.75 -21.08 -4.79
C GLY A 918 -17.74 -22.07 -4.23
N ALA A 919 -16.43 -21.83 -4.41
CA ALA A 919 -15.39 -22.68 -3.86
C ALA A 919 -15.33 -22.63 -2.32
N LEU A 920 -15.51 -21.45 -1.71
CA LEU A 920 -15.63 -21.30 -0.26
C LEU A 920 -16.84 -22.06 0.30
N SER A 921 -17.98 -21.99 -0.38
CA SER A 921 -19.18 -22.74 -0.01
C SER A 921 -18.92 -24.25 -0.04
N LYS A 922 -18.19 -24.75 -1.05
CA LYS A 922 -17.77 -26.15 -1.13
C LYS A 922 -16.82 -26.54 0.00
N TYR A 923 -15.89 -25.66 0.35
CA TYR A 923 -14.99 -25.87 1.49
C TYR A 923 -15.77 -26.02 2.80
N ILE A 924 -16.65 -25.07 3.12
CA ILE A 924 -17.48 -25.10 4.33
C ILE A 924 -18.35 -26.37 4.35
N TRP A 925 -19.02 -26.69 3.23
CA TRP A 925 -19.86 -27.87 3.11
C TRP A 925 -19.09 -29.18 3.32
N SER A 926 -17.84 -29.25 2.90
CA SER A 926 -17.03 -30.48 3.04
C SER A 926 -16.74 -30.84 4.50
N GLY A 927 -16.71 -29.83 5.38
CA GLY A 927 -16.34 -29.98 6.79
C GLY A 927 -14.88 -30.37 7.03
N VAL A 928 -14.01 -30.26 6.01
CA VAL A 928 -12.55 -30.36 6.18
C VAL A 928 -12.02 -29.07 6.80
N ILE A 929 -10.90 -29.18 7.51
CA ILE A 929 -10.30 -28.05 8.23
C ILE A 929 -8.81 -27.90 7.96
N GLY A 930 -8.28 -28.59 6.95
CA GLY A 930 -6.85 -28.62 6.64
C GLY A 930 -6.02 -29.48 7.61
N SER A 931 -6.67 -30.26 8.47
CA SER A 931 -5.95 -31.12 9.42
C SER A 931 -5.79 -32.52 8.85
N GLY A 932 -4.55 -32.92 8.52
CA GLY A 932 -4.29 -34.18 7.82
C GLY A 932 -4.97 -35.42 8.43
N SER A 933 -5.09 -35.51 9.77
CA SER A 933 -5.73 -36.63 10.47
C SER A 933 -7.26 -36.53 10.58
N ALA A 934 -7.82 -35.34 10.88
CA ALA A 934 -9.27 -35.19 10.97
C ALA A 934 -9.91 -35.17 9.58
N ASP A 935 -9.25 -34.55 8.60
CA ASP A 935 -9.69 -34.55 7.20
C ASP A 935 -9.65 -35.96 6.63
N PHE A 936 -8.64 -36.77 6.98
CA PHE A 936 -8.61 -38.18 6.59
C PHE A 936 -9.80 -38.95 7.18
N SER A 937 -10.17 -38.67 8.43
CA SER A 937 -11.35 -39.27 9.05
C SER A 937 -12.63 -38.86 8.30
N LYS A 938 -12.77 -37.59 7.92
CA LYS A 938 -13.90 -37.09 7.10
C LYS A 938 -13.96 -37.75 5.71
N VAL A 939 -12.81 -37.90 5.05
CA VAL A 939 -12.70 -38.62 3.77
C VAL A 939 -13.14 -40.08 3.93
N LEU A 940 -12.76 -40.76 5.01
CA LEU A 940 -13.24 -42.12 5.30
C LEU A 940 -14.75 -42.14 5.55
N THR A 941 -15.29 -41.18 6.32
CA THR A 941 -16.73 -41.09 6.59
C THR A 941 -17.54 -40.87 5.31
N VAL A 942 -17.19 -39.89 4.47
CA VAL A 942 -17.92 -39.65 3.21
C VAL A 942 -17.81 -40.83 2.25
N ASN A 943 -16.66 -41.52 2.22
CA ASN A 943 -16.51 -42.76 1.44
C ASN A 943 -17.43 -43.88 1.94
N SER A 944 -17.65 -43.98 3.26
CA SER A 944 -18.59 -44.95 3.85
C SER A 944 -20.06 -44.61 3.61
N CYS A 945 -20.36 -43.34 3.31
CA CYS A 945 -21.69 -42.85 2.95
C CYS A 945 -22.04 -43.10 1.47
N HIS A 946 -21.12 -43.65 0.66
CA HIS A 946 -21.37 -43.86 -0.76
C HIS A 946 -22.62 -44.72 -1.02
N SER A 947 -23.51 -44.25 -1.90
CA SER A 947 -24.76 -44.94 -2.24
C SER A 947 -25.74 -45.16 -1.08
N SER A 948 -25.51 -44.59 0.11
CA SER A 948 -26.48 -44.66 1.21
C SER A 948 -27.57 -43.60 1.05
N SER A 949 -28.80 -43.95 1.42
CA SER A 949 -29.86 -42.97 1.66
C SER A 949 -29.54 -42.13 2.90
N PRO A 950 -30.17 -40.95 3.07
CA PRO A 950 -29.93 -40.09 4.23
C PRO A 950 -30.16 -40.90 5.52
N SER A 951 -29.09 -41.07 6.28
CA SER A 951 -29.11 -41.73 7.59
C SER A 951 -28.52 -40.77 8.61
N ALA A 952 -28.77 -41.02 9.90
CA ALA A 952 -28.21 -40.21 11.00
C ALA A 952 -26.67 -40.14 11.02
N ALA A 953 -25.97 -40.97 10.24
CA ALA A 953 -24.51 -40.97 10.09
C ALA A 953 -23.99 -40.18 8.86
N CYS A 954 -24.87 -39.76 7.94
CA CYS A 954 -24.50 -39.08 6.69
C CYS A 954 -25.45 -37.90 6.28
N PRO A 955 -26.12 -37.16 7.19
CA PRO A 955 -27.22 -36.28 6.80
C PRO A 955 -26.79 -35.06 5.97
N HIS A 956 -25.74 -34.31 6.35
CA HIS A 956 -25.37 -33.09 5.60
C HIS A 956 -24.79 -33.35 4.20
N TRP A 957 -24.02 -34.43 3.97
CA TRP A 957 -23.50 -34.74 2.63
C TRP A 957 -24.60 -35.21 1.66
N ALA A 958 -25.70 -35.79 2.19
CA ALA A 958 -26.86 -36.23 1.40
C ALA A 958 -27.79 -35.06 1.00
N GLN A 959 -27.70 -33.91 1.69
CA GLN A 959 -28.41 -32.68 1.28
C GLN A 959 -27.84 -32.09 -0.02
N GLY A 960 -26.58 -32.38 -0.35
CA GLY A 960 -25.89 -31.82 -1.51
C GLY A 960 -25.41 -30.39 -1.31
N ILE A 961 -24.53 -29.91 -2.20
CA ILE A 961 -23.98 -28.56 -2.17
C ILE A 961 -25.05 -27.57 -2.64
N GLY A 962 -25.42 -26.58 -1.81
CA GLY A 962 -26.35 -25.50 -2.16
C GLY A 962 -27.85 -25.80 -2.03
N ASN A 963 -28.25 -26.89 -1.38
CA ASN A 963 -29.67 -27.27 -1.22
C ASN A 963 -30.07 -27.34 0.27
N ALA A 964 -29.92 -26.22 0.97
CA ALA A 964 -30.20 -26.12 2.39
C ALA A 964 -31.68 -26.42 2.70
N GLY A 965 -31.95 -27.40 3.58
CA GLY A 965 -33.31 -27.78 3.97
C GLY A 965 -34.08 -28.63 2.95
N GLY A 966 -33.42 -29.09 1.88
CA GLY A 966 -34.00 -30.10 0.99
C GLY A 966 -34.27 -31.40 1.76
N THR A 967 -35.37 -32.09 1.45
CA THR A 967 -35.71 -33.42 2.01
C THR A 967 -34.78 -34.52 1.48
N GLY A 968 -33.48 -34.23 1.35
CA GLY A 968 -32.56 -34.75 0.35
C GLY A 968 -32.68 -36.25 0.15
N THR A 969 -33.40 -36.69 -0.88
CA THR A 969 -33.47 -38.12 -1.25
C THR A 969 -32.25 -38.57 -2.07
N ASN A 970 -31.22 -37.73 -2.20
CA ASN A 970 -30.08 -37.96 -3.07
C ASN A 970 -29.01 -38.78 -2.34
N ALA A 971 -28.61 -39.91 -2.92
CA ALA A 971 -27.50 -40.69 -2.40
C ALA A 971 -26.17 -39.91 -2.53
N VAL A 972 -25.26 -40.07 -1.56
CA VAL A 972 -23.90 -39.53 -1.68
C VAL A 972 -23.19 -40.25 -2.84
N GLY A 973 -22.92 -39.50 -3.92
CA GLY A 973 -22.34 -40.01 -5.15
C GLY A 973 -20.82 -39.78 -5.24
N LEU A 974 -20.26 -40.11 -6.40
CA LEU A 974 -18.83 -39.96 -6.68
C LEU A 974 -18.39 -38.49 -6.66
N SER A 975 -19.23 -37.55 -7.11
CA SER A 975 -18.93 -36.13 -7.13
C SER A 975 -18.72 -35.55 -5.73
N GLN A 976 -19.58 -35.89 -4.76
CA GLN A 976 -19.41 -35.48 -3.36
C GLN A 976 -18.11 -36.02 -2.77
N ARG A 977 -17.80 -37.29 -3.04
CA ARG A 977 -16.56 -37.93 -2.55
C ARG A 977 -15.31 -37.28 -3.12
N LEU A 978 -15.30 -37.01 -4.42
CA LEU A 978 -14.19 -36.33 -5.09
C LEU A 978 -13.98 -34.93 -4.53
N ALA A 979 -15.05 -34.18 -4.26
CA ALA A 979 -14.97 -32.83 -3.69
C ALA A 979 -14.38 -32.82 -2.26
N VAL A 980 -14.81 -33.73 -1.38
CA VAL A 980 -14.22 -33.82 -0.03
C VAL A 980 -12.77 -34.29 -0.09
N ASN A 981 -12.46 -35.24 -0.98
CA ASN A 981 -11.10 -35.75 -1.13
C ASN A 981 -10.14 -34.72 -1.73
N SER A 982 -10.60 -33.87 -2.64
CA SER A 982 -9.78 -32.80 -3.23
C SER A 982 -9.42 -31.70 -2.24
N LEU A 983 -10.21 -31.52 -1.17
CA LEU A 983 -9.98 -30.51 -0.14
C LEU A 983 -9.24 -31.05 1.09
N LYS A 984 -8.90 -32.35 1.11
CA LYS A 984 -8.21 -32.99 2.22
C LYS A 984 -6.84 -32.33 2.45
N GLY A 985 -6.59 -31.86 3.67
CA GLY A 985 -5.32 -31.24 4.05
C GLY A 985 -5.15 -29.82 3.53
N ILE A 986 -6.17 -29.25 2.87
CA ILE A 986 -6.18 -27.86 2.44
C ILE A 986 -6.73 -27.01 3.58
N SER A 987 -5.91 -26.10 4.10
CA SER A 987 -6.42 -25.00 4.91
C SER A 987 -6.96 -23.92 3.99
N TRP A 988 -8.22 -23.52 4.16
CA TRP A 988 -8.76 -22.43 3.35
C TRP A 988 -8.08 -21.11 3.68
N ILE A 989 -7.76 -20.86 4.96
CA ILE A 989 -6.83 -19.81 5.37
C ILE A 989 -5.74 -20.50 6.18
N GLY A 990 -4.57 -20.74 5.57
CA GLY A 990 -3.35 -21.06 6.30
C GLY A 990 -2.73 -19.76 6.82
N PHE A 991 -2.27 -19.73 8.06
CA PHE A 991 -1.50 -18.59 8.58
C PHE A 991 -0.03 -18.96 8.64
N SER A 992 0.84 -17.99 8.32
CA SER A 992 2.24 -18.08 8.73
C SER A 992 2.30 -18.17 10.26
N THR A 993 2.71 -19.31 10.80
CA THR A 993 3.07 -19.36 12.22
C THR A 993 4.51 -18.94 12.33
N GLU A 994 4.73 -17.71 12.81
CA GLU A 994 6.03 -17.18 13.19
C GLU A 994 6.77 -18.20 14.08
N LYS A 995 7.82 -18.80 13.54
CA LYS A 995 8.60 -19.88 14.16
C LYS A 995 9.63 -19.27 15.13
N THR A 996 9.17 -18.65 16.21
CA THR A 996 10.07 -18.35 17.34
C THR A 996 10.18 -19.58 18.24
N THR A 997 11.37 -20.19 18.27
CA THR A 997 11.82 -21.22 19.22
C THR A 997 11.08 -22.57 19.22
N GLY A 998 11.21 -23.38 18.16
CA GLY A 998 11.04 -24.85 18.21
C GLY A 998 9.70 -25.40 18.73
N THR A 999 8.72 -24.52 18.95
CA THR A 999 7.38 -24.79 19.41
C THR A 999 6.48 -24.01 18.47
N SER A 1000 5.68 -24.71 17.68
CA SER A 1000 4.63 -24.07 16.89
C SER A 1000 3.71 -23.33 17.86
N LEU A 1001 3.82 -22.00 17.92
CA LEU A 1001 2.79 -21.16 18.50
C LEU A 1001 1.59 -21.23 17.56
N ILE A 1002 0.78 -22.28 17.73
CA ILE A 1002 -0.57 -22.28 17.21
C ILE A 1002 -1.29 -21.17 17.98
N LEU A 1003 -1.84 -20.18 17.29
CA LEU A 1003 -2.61 -19.09 17.89
C LEU A 1003 -3.80 -19.58 18.74
N ALA A 1004 -4.16 -20.86 18.64
CA ALA A 1004 -4.95 -21.64 19.59
C ALA A 1004 -5.11 -23.04 19.00
N CYS A 1005 -4.88 -24.10 19.76
CA CYS A 1005 -5.18 -25.48 19.34
C CYS A 1005 -6.18 -26.14 20.28
N LYS A 1006 -7.10 -26.92 19.73
CA LYS A 1006 -8.05 -27.71 20.53
C LYS A 1006 -7.29 -28.70 21.40
N ALA A 1007 -7.69 -28.83 22.67
CA ALA A 1007 -7.08 -29.78 23.59
C ALA A 1007 -7.05 -31.20 22.97
N GLY A 1008 -5.85 -31.80 22.88
CA GLY A 1008 -5.62 -33.12 22.26
C GLY A 1008 -5.10 -33.12 20.82
N TYR A 1009 -4.79 -31.97 20.20
CA TYR A 1009 -4.15 -31.91 18.87
C TYR A 1009 -2.67 -32.31 18.91
N THR A 1010 -2.24 -33.17 17.99
CA THR A 1010 -0.83 -33.58 17.80
C THR A 1010 -0.45 -33.40 16.32
N LEU A 1011 0.61 -32.65 16.03
CA LEU A 1011 1.12 -32.43 14.67
C LEU A 1011 1.78 -33.70 14.11
N PRO A 1012 1.49 -34.11 12.86
CA PRO A 1012 2.21 -35.20 12.21
C PRO A 1012 3.70 -34.86 12.10
N GLY A 1013 4.58 -35.73 12.65
CA GLY A 1013 6.03 -35.60 12.54
C GLY A 1013 6.75 -34.84 13.67
N THR A 1014 6.05 -34.44 14.75
CA THR A 1014 6.69 -33.82 15.92
C THR A 1014 6.42 -34.61 17.21
N THR A 1015 7.36 -34.58 18.15
CA THR A 1015 7.29 -35.22 19.48
C THR A 1015 6.63 -34.32 20.55
N ILE A 1016 5.95 -33.24 20.16
CA ILE A 1016 5.45 -32.21 21.08
C ILE A 1016 4.17 -32.67 21.81
N THR A 1017 4.06 -32.28 23.09
CA THR A 1017 2.95 -32.57 23.99
C THR A 1017 1.61 -32.06 23.43
N PRO A 1018 0.52 -32.86 23.50
CA PRO A 1018 -0.79 -32.47 23.00
C PRO A 1018 -1.29 -31.16 23.64
N CYS A 1019 -2.01 -30.34 22.87
CA CYS A 1019 -2.63 -29.12 23.38
C CYS A 1019 -3.52 -29.39 24.61
N THR A 1020 -3.54 -28.48 25.59
CA THR A 1020 -4.34 -28.58 26.82
C THR A 1020 -5.54 -27.62 26.79
N SER A 1021 -6.55 -27.86 27.62
CA SER A 1021 -7.76 -27.02 27.71
C SER A 1021 -7.51 -25.58 28.13
N THR A 1022 -6.35 -25.28 28.72
CA THR A 1022 -5.96 -23.92 29.14
C THR A 1022 -5.41 -23.05 28.01
N ASN A 1023 -5.05 -23.65 26.87
CA ASN A 1023 -4.45 -22.96 25.71
C ASN A 1023 -5.29 -23.15 24.43
N ALA A 1024 -6.56 -23.55 24.58
CA ALA A 1024 -7.48 -23.89 23.50
C ALA A 1024 -8.53 -22.78 23.31
N GLY A 1025 -8.43 -22.04 22.20
CA GLY A 1025 -9.30 -20.92 21.85
C GLY A 1025 -10.38 -21.21 20.78
N TRP A 1026 -10.66 -22.47 20.44
CA TRP A 1026 -11.69 -22.79 19.46
C TRP A 1026 -13.08 -22.76 20.11
N THR A 1027 -13.81 -21.65 19.96
CA THR A 1027 -15.27 -21.69 20.04
C THR A 1027 -15.79 -22.14 18.67
N GLY A 1028 -16.72 -23.11 18.63
CA GLY A 1028 -17.07 -23.88 17.44
C GLY A 1028 -17.79 -23.13 16.29
N THR A 1029 -17.53 -21.83 16.11
CA THR A 1029 -18.20 -20.93 15.14
C THR A 1029 -17.24 -20.09 14.29
N VAL A 1030 -15.92 -20.20 14.47
CA VAL A 1030 -14.94 -19.20 13.99
C VAL A 1030 -13.69 -19.92 13.43
N LEU A 1031 -13.21 -19.54 12.23
CA LEU A 1031 -11.85 -19.90 11.78
C LEU A 1031 -10.83 -19.08 12.61
N PRO A 1032 -9.62 -19.56 12.90
CA PRO A 1032 -8.65 -18.75 13.66
C PRO A 1032 -8.47 -17.39 12.96
N GLY A 1033 -8.63 -16.27 13.65
CA GLY A 1033 -8.43 -14.94 13.08
C GLY A 1033 -9.48 -14.41 12.10
N ILE A 1034 -10.55 -15.16 11.76
CA ILE A 1034 -11.66 -14.70 10.90
C ILE A 1034 -12.96 -14.88 11.67
N GLY A 1035 -13.81 -13.85 11.75
CA GLY A 1035 -15.11 -13.91 12.45
C GLY A 1035 -16.04 -15.05 11.99
N GLY A 1036 -17.25 -15.13 12.58
CA GLY A 1036 -18.24 -16.14 12.18
C GLY A 1036 -18.61 -16.05 10.69
N TYR A 1037 -18.83 -17.21 10.05
CA TYR A 1037 -19.21 -17.28 8.63
C TYR A 1037 -20.49 -16.47 8.35
N ALA A 1038 -20.54 -15.80 7.20
CA ALA A 1038 -21.78 -15.23 6.72
C ALA A 1038 -22.81 -16.36 6.49
N THR A 1039 -24.04 -16.12 6.92
CA THR A 1039 -25.17 -17.04 6.67
C THR A 1039 -25.54 -17.10 5.18
N THR A 1040 -25.02 -16.19 4.38
CA THR A 1040 -25.27 -16.10 2.94
C THR A 1040 -24.03 -15.53 2.25
N LEU A 1041 -23.54 -16.23 1.22
CA LEU A 1041 -22.54 -15.72 0.29
C LEU A 1041 -23.24 -15.31 -1.01
N TYR A 1042 -22.72 -14.30 -1.70
CA TYR A 1042 -23.28 -13.80 -2.95
C TYR A 1042 -22.37 -14.16 -4.12
N GLU A 1043 -22.97 -14.36 -5.28
CA GLU A 1043 -22.30 -14.42 -6.56
C GLU A 1043 -23.38 -14.11 -7.60
N VAL A 1044 -23.29 -12.97 -8.28
CA VAL A 1044 -24.31 -12.56 -9.25
C VAL A 1044 -24.24 -13.45 -10.50
N GLY A 1045 -25.24 -14.31 -10.71
CA GLY A 1045 -25.30 -15.26 -11.83
C GLY A 1045 -25.86 -14.66 -13.13
N SER A 1046 -25.69 -15.38 -14.25
CA SER A 1046 -26.09 -14.92 -15.59
C SER A 1046 -27.55 -15.11 -15.98
N THR A 1047 -28.33 -15.86 -15.20
CA THR A 1047 -29.60 -16.44 -15.67
C THR A 1047 -30.83 -16.01 -14.87
N VAL A 1048 -30.98 -14.72 -14.51
CA VAL A 1048 -32.33 -14.13 -14.38
C VAL A 1048 -32.28 -12.65 -14.77
N LEU A 1049 -33.09 -12.30 -15.76
CA LEU A 1049 -33.45 -10.92 -16.08
C LEU A 1049 -33.93 -10.23 -14.79
N SER A 1050 -33.17 -9.25 -14.32
CA SER A 1050 -33.40 -8.42 -13.13
C SER A 1050 -33.42 -9.17 -11.78
N ALA A 1051 -32.48 -8.81 -10.91
CA ALA A 1051 -32.51 -8.98 -9.45
C ALA A 1051 -32.29 -10.38 -8.82
N SER A 1052 -31.94 -11.46 -9.55
CA SER A 1052 -31.59 -12.71 -8.87
C SER A 1052 -30.10 -12.80 -8.50
N THR A 1053 -29.79 -12.62 -7.23
CA THR A 1053 -28.55 -13.14 -6.65
C THR A 1053 -28.65 -14.65 -6.47
N SER A 1054 -27.64 -15.42 -6.90
CA SER A 1054 -27.44 -16.76 -6.34
C SER A 1054 -27.06 -16.57 -4.87
N THR A 1055 -28.02 -16.69 -3.96
CA THR A 1055 -27.72 -16.80 -2.54
C THR A 1055 -27.17 -18.20 -2.30
N LEU A 1056 -25.86 -18.28 -2.12
CA LEU A 1056 -25.21 -19.50 -1.67
C LEU A 1056 -25.43 -19.55 -0.15
N ALA A 1057 -26.33 -20.41 0.29
CA ALA A 1057 -26.50 -20.73 1.70
C ALA A 1057 -25.55 -21.89 2.03
N PRO A 1058 -24.43 -21.68 2.76
CA PRO A 1058 -23.47 -22.74 3.10
C PRO A 1058 -24.00 -23.77 4.14
N ALA A 1059 -25.31 -24.07 4.09
CA ALA A 1059 -26.19 -24.79 5.02
C ALA A 1059 -26.95 -23.90 6.03
N SER A 1060 -28.25 -24.16 6.24
CA SER A 1060 -29.13 -23.39 7.13
C SER A 1060 -29.42 -24.13 8.43
N THR A 1061 -29.56 -23.39 9.53
CA THR A 1061 -29.88 -23.87 10.88
C THR A 1061 -31.38 -24.13 11.12
N VAL A 1062 -32.24 -23.99 10.11
CA VAL A 1062 -33.70 -24.04 10.30
C VAL A 1062 -34.17 -25.49 10.47
N GLY A 1063 -34.47 -25.89 11.72
CA GLY A 1063 -35.21 -27.13 12.05
C GLY A 1063 -34.48 -28.18 12.91
N CYS A 1064 -33.29 -27.89 13.41
CA CYS A 1064 -32.39 -28.92 13.94
C CYS A 1064 -32.60 -29.09 15.47
N ALA A 1065 -33.23 -30.20 15.87
CA ALA A 1065 -33.47 -30.52 17.28
C ALA A 1065 -32.20 -31.05 17.95
N ALA A 1066 -31.88 -30.56 19.15
CA ALA A 1066 -30.80 -31.11 19.96
C ALA A 1066 -31.03 -32.62 20.24
N PRO A 1067 -29.98 -33.47 20.28
CA PRO A 1067 -30.14 -34.85 20.72
C PRO A 1067 -30.72 -34.87 22.13
N VAL A 1068 -31.86 -35.52 22.29
CA VAL A 1068 -32.46 -35.73 23.59
C VAL A 1068 -31.57 -36.72 24.37
N GLY A 1069 -30.81 -36.22 25.36
CA GLY A 1069 -30.24 -37.07 26.41
C GLY A 1069 -28.72 -37.02 26.65
N THR A 1070 -27.92 -36.25 25.92
CA THR A 1070 -26.47 -36.11 26.20
C THR A 1070 -26.06 -34.65 26.26
N GLY A 1071 -25.86 -34.13 27.46
CA GLY A 1071 -25.32 -32.78 27.67
C GLY A 1071 -23.88 -32.69 27.18
N THR A 1072 -23.68 -32.32 25.92
CA THR A 1072 -22.55 -31.59 25.31
C THR A 1072 -22.60 -31.74 23.79
N ALA A 1073 -22.34 -30.63 23.11
CA ALA A 1073 -22.50 -30.44 21.67
C ALA A 1073 -21.73 -31.48 20.82
N TYR A 1074 -22.31 -31.82 19.67
CA TYR A 1074 -21.66 -32.57 18.60
C TYR A 1074 -20.21 -32.10 18.39
N PRO A 1075 -19.22 -33.01 18.35
CA PRO A 1075 -17.84 -32.62 18.13
C PRO A 1075 -17.67 -32.27 16.65
N ASN A 1076 -17.13 -31.07 16.41
CA ASN A 1076 -16.53 -30.63 15.14
C ASN A 1076 -17.50 -29.95 14.15
N GLY A 1077 -17.83 -28.68 14.41
CA GLY A 1077 -17.84 -27.60 13.40
C GLY A 1077 -18.65 -27.77 12.12
N GLY A 1078 -19.53 -28.75 12.04
CA GLY A 1078 -20.46 -28.89 10.93
C GLY A 1078 -21.71 -28.07 11.21
N TYR A 1079 -22.19 -27.35 10.21
CA TYR A 1079 -23.61 -27.10 10.05
C TYR A 1079 -24.30 -28.45 9.79
N ASP A 1080 -24.30 -29.35 10.78
CA ASP A 1080 -24.93 -30.67 10.68
C ASP A 1080 -26.39 -30.49 11.10
N CYS A 1081 -27.19 -30.23 10.08
CA CYS A 1081 -28.58 -30.59 9.98
C CYS A 1081 -28.64 -31.75 8.97
#